data_AF-A0A7V4J1F9-F1
#
_entry.id   AF-A0A7V4J1F9-F1
#
_cell.length_a   1.000
_cell.length_b   1.000
_cell.length_c   1.000
_cell.angle_alpha   90.00
_cell.angle_beta   90.00
_cell.angle_gamma   90.00
#
_symmetry.space_group_name_H-M   'P 1'
#
loop_
_entity.id
_entity.type
_entity.pdbx_description
1 polymer ?
#
loop_
_entity_poly.entity_id
_entity_poly.type
_entity_poly.pdbx_seq_one_letter_code
_entity_poly.pdbx_strand_id
1 'polypeptide(L)'
;MRRVLPTAMAIVSLWKMVMCLFAGVWSGEGIDKIEGEYKLLVDNNVVIVAGGKEITVPFGKLAPESRAQVEQAENAYLPPLHEWLSGYKVRFAVQVIDKNIADKKTAIVRVPTGGWLKPDASDFVVLTRYGKRMPAVILSHEPAGDTLCQFRVNGLERQYWIYIANPQAPDRNVDQEEIIKKAKQDSEQATLRKMAAMKKSAERAAELRDISALVDKEKNFITESDKEIAQWEKTLPEREKKAAETAAAVPPLKTELDKTTVALAPLQKEADEKTADARAKERNAADLRAKANAVATEQQNTTRNLETAEENLKTEQAALARMQQAGENAETIGQQKNKVETLLRDVEEKKKKLDQLNKEKVEKEEKAVAAEKIFAEANEKAQAARLAAAPAVTAHANAETAYNQAVAEAKNAAQLLEAGKKRLEEVKRLKAESEKKLADLMVKFEPIKKAADEAAAEAAKALSEAELLEKTYFQAAFESDPRLFKEGLSVEFREWAGDKLGSWPEVVDGLKKSENVIGASVVGEILQNTNPFRRYNPRNFAASYRGYLKIDQPGIYSFFVNGDDAAFLFINGYLVYSRTGSNKPIRGKVPIYSVGADIQLEAGIHPFEVHHVVGNTPDASGLCTMMWLTPGAKQWEFVPRTVFNQALTAIPTWIEAFDGKPVAVFHYGVADALSSDGITLYLCRFEAQASSPQFNGGKWNFGD
;
A
#
# COMPACT_ATOMS: atom_id res chain seq x y z
N MET A 1 -61.43 24.70 -52.20
CA MET A 1 -62.10 23.38 -52.34
C MET A 1 -61.93 22.85 -53.76
N ARG A 2 -60.92 22.03 -54.04
CA ARG A 2 -60.90 21.12 -55.20
C ARG A 2 -60.22 19.82 -54.74
N ARG A 3 -60.96 18.72 -54.90
CA ARG A 3 -60.61 17.35 -54.53
C ARG A 3 -59.38 16.89 -55.32
N VAL A 4 -58.37 16.37 -54.61
CA VAL A 4 -57.36 15.46 -55.15
C VAL A 4 -57.36 14.23 -54.23
N LEU A 5 -58.09 13.21 -54.64
CA LEU A 5 -58.12 11.87 -54.02
C LEU A 5 -58.27 10.89 -55.18
N PRO A 6 -57.16 10.25 -55.60
CA PRO A 6 -57.21 8.80 -55.76
C PRO A 6 -55.92 8.06 -55.32
N THR A 7 -54.93 8.73 -54.71
CA THR A 7 -53.64 8.09 -54.37
C THR A 7 -53.68 7.24 -53.09
N ALA A 8 -54.57 7.57 -52.15
CA ALA A 8 -54.70 6.81 -50.90
C ALA A 8 -55.22 5.37 -51.14
N MET A 9 -56.08 5.14 -52.13
CA MET A 9 -56.67 3.80 -52.36
C MET A 9 -55.69 2.77 -52.94
N ALA A 10 -54.79 3.18 -53.84
CA ALA A 10 -53.79 2.26 -54.41
C ALA A 10 -52.71 1.86 -53.37
N ILE A 11 -52.31 2.81 -52.52
CA ILE A 11 -51.37 2.56 -51.41
C ILE A 11 -52.03 1.71 -50.33
N VAL A 12 -53.29 1.98 -49.97
CA VAL A 12 -54.06 1.14 -49.02
C VAL A 12 -54.28 -0.28 -49.56
N SER A 13 -54.41 -0.46 -50.88
CA SER A 13 -54.54 -1.78 -51.50
C SER A 13 -53.22 -2.55 -51.49
N LEU A 14 -52.07 -1.90 -51.71
CA LEU A 14 -50.75 -2.51 -51.57
C LEU A 14 -50.45 -2.85 -50.09
N TRP A 15 -50.82 -1.95 -49.16
CA TRP A 15 -50.73 -2.18 -47.72
C TRP A 15 -51.59 -3.35 -47.25
N LYS A 16 -52.83 -3.47 -47.74
CA LYS A 16 -53.70 -4.63 -47.46
C LYS A 16 -53.16 -5.94 -48.03
N MET A 17 -52.56 -5.90 -49.23
CA MET A 17 -51.98 -7.08 -49.87
C MET A 17 -50.69 -7.56 -49.18
N VAL A 18 -49.93 -6.65 -48.55
CA VAL A 18 -48.73 -6.97 -47.76
C VAL A 18 -49.07 -7.29 -46.29
N MET A 19 -50.16 -6.74 -45.71
CA MET A 19 -50.63 -7.12 -44.37
C MET A 19 -51.13 -8.58 -44.30
N CYS A 20 -51.70 -9.12 -45.39
CA CYS A 20 -52.11 -10.53 -45.44
C CYS A 20 -50.94 -11.54 -45.43
N LEU A 21 -49.67 -11.12 -45.54
CA LEU A 21 -48.52 -12.02 -45.70
C LEU A 21 -47.96 -12.62 -44.40
N PHE A 22 -48.41 -12.18 -43.21
CA PHE A 22 -47.85 -12.64 -41.94
C PHE A 22 -48.92 -13.00 -40.89
N ALA A 23 -50.06 -13.55 -41.35
CA ALA A 23 -50.93 -14.34 -40.49
C ALA A 23 -50.26 -15.69 -40.20
N GLY A 24 -50.17 -16.06 -38.93
CA GLY A 24 -49.44 -17.27 -38.52
C GLY A 24 -49.79 -17.77 -37.13
N VAL A 25 -49.23 -18.94 -36.81
CA VAL A 25 -49.29 -19.52 -35.46
C VAL A 25 -48.02 -19.11 -34.72
N TRP A 26 -48.17 -18.32 -33.67
CA TRP A 26 -47.10 -17.84 -32.82
C TRP A 26 -47.01 -18.73 -31.58
N SER A 27 -45.81 -19.21 -31.25
CA SER A 27 -45.60 -20.08 -30.10
C SER A 27 -44.24 -19.83 -29.46
N GLY A 28 -44.03 -20.33 -28.26
CA GLY A 28 -42.78 -20.12 -27.53
C GLY A 28 -42.81 -20.60 -26.09
N GLU A 29 -41.75 -20.30 -25.34
CA GLU A 29 -41.63 -20.65 -23.93
C GLU A 29 -42.64 -19.87 -23.09
N GLY A 30 -43.58 -20.58 -22.46
CA GLY A 30 -44.64 -19.98 -21.64
C GLY A 30 -45.65 -19.16 -22.43
N ILE A 31 -45.77 -19.39 -23.74
CA ILE A 31 -46.71 -18.72 -24.64
C ILE A 31 -47.61 -19.80 -25.24
N ASP A 32 -48.89 -19.75 -24.90
CA ASP A 32 -49.91 -20.57 -25.58
C ASP A 32 -49.94 -20.25 -27.07
N LYS A 33 -50.30 -21.21 -27.92
CA LYS A 33 -50.39 -20.97 -29.36
C LYS A 33 -51.36 -19.81 -29.65
N ILE A 34 -50.84 -18.74 -30.22
CA ILE A 34 -51.62 -17.58 -30.65
C ILE A 34 -51.76 -17.67 -32.17
N GLU A 35 -52.97 -17.76 -32.67
CA GLU A 35 -53.25 -17.59 -34.10
C GLU A 35 -53.62 -16.13 -34.35
N GLY A 36 -52.82 -15.44 -35.17
CA GLY A 36 -53.03 -14.02 -35.39
C GLY A 36 -52.06 -13.41 -36.40
N GLU A 37 -52.24 -12.12 -36.64
CA GLU A 37 -51.45 -11.35 -37.59
C GLU A 37 -50.33 -10.60 -36.87
N TYR A 38 -49.12 -10.65 -37.42
CA TYR A 38 -48.04 -9.78 -36.97
C TYR A 38 -48.44 -8.31 -37.13
N LYS A 39 -48.35 -7.52 -36.07
CA LYS A 39 -48.58 -6.07 -36.13
C LYS A 39 -47.27 -5.29 -36.14
N LEU A 40 -46.44 -5.48 -35.12
CA LEU A 40 -45.20 -4.73 -34.94
C LEU A 40 -44.26 -5.36 -33.91
N LEU A 41 -43.03 -4.85 -33.90
CA LEU A 41 -42.02 -5.14 -32.89
C LEU A 41 -41.62 -3.81 -32.23
N VAL A 42 -41.71 -3.75 -30.91
CA VAL A 42 -41.35 -2.57 -30.10
C VAL A 42 -40.67 -3.02 -28.81
N ASP A 43 -39.52 -2.42 -28.47
CA ASP A 43 -38.79 -2.69 -27.22
C ASP A 43 -38.59 -4.20 -26.94
N ASN A 44 -38.23 -4.98 -27.97
CA ASN A 44 -38.08 -6.45 -27.95
C ASN A 44 -39.38 -7.24 -27.71
N ASN A 45 -40.53 -6.61 -27.86
CA ASN A 45 -41.83 -7.26 -27.77
C ASN A 45 -42.53 -7.25 -29.13
N VAL A 46 -43.04 -8.41 -29.50
CA VAL A 46 -43.82 -8.66 -30.71
C VAL A 46 -45.28 -8.46 -30.36
N VAL A 47 -45.96 -7.59 -31.10
CA VAL A 47 -47.39 -7.37 -30.98
C VAL A 47 -48.08 -8.14 -32.09
N ILE A 48 -48.98 -9.03 -31.69
CA ILE A 48 -49.78 -9.89 -32.57
C ILE A 48 -51.24 -9.49 -32.41
N VAL A 49 -51.97 -9.33 -33.52
CA VAL A 49 -53.41 -9.10 -33.50
C VAL A 49 -54.12 -10.44 -33.67
N ALA A 50 -54.77 -10.91 -32.61
CA ALA A 50 -55.53 -12.16 -32.59
C ALA A 50 -56.97 -11.88 -32.17
N GLY A 51 -57.95 -12.26 -33.01
CA GLY A 51 -59.38 -12.02 -32.72
C GLY A 51 -59.74 -10.55 -32.49
N GLY A 52 -59.02 -9.61 -33.14
CA GLY A 52 -59.23 -8.16 -32.98
C GLY A 52 -58.62 -7.55 -31.71
N LYS A 53 -57.83 -8.31 -30.94
CA LYS A 53 -57.08 -7.82 -29.77
C LYS A 53 -55.59 -7.90 -30.00
N GLU A 54 -54.87 -6.92 -29.45
CA GLU A 54 -53.40 -6.91 -29.45
C GLU A 54 -52.86 -7.73 -28.29
N ILE A 55 -51.97 -8.67 -28.60
CA ILE A 55 -51.26 -9.54 -27.66
C ILE A 55 -49.77 -9.24 -27.80
N THR A 56 -49.15 -8.84 -26.70
CA THR A 56 -47.74 -8.49 -26.64
C THR A 56 -46.93 -9.66 -26.09
N VAL A 57 -45.93 -10.11 -26.83
CA VAL A 57 -45.12 -11.28 -26.52
C VAL A 57 -43.63 -10.93 -26.57
N PRO A 58 -42.82 -11.23 -25.55
CA PRO A 58 -41.39 -11.00 -25.62
C PRO A 58 -40.74 -11.82 -26.75
N PHE A 59 -40.00 -11.17 -27.65
CA PHE A 59 -39.36 -11.84 -28.80
C PHE A 59 -38.46 -13.00 -28.37
N GLY A 60 -37.69 -12.82 -27.29
CA GLY A 60 -36.80 -13.84 -26.74
C GLY A 60 -37.51 -15.09 -26.22
N LYS A 61 -38.83 -15.02 -26.00
CA LYS A 61 -39.64 -16.17 -25.60
C LYS A 61 -40.26 -16.91 -26.79
N LEU A 62 -40.31 -16.31 -27.98
CA LEU A 62 -40.84 -16.98 -29.18
C LEU A 62 -39.98 -18.19 -29.56
N ALA A 63 -40.60 -19.21 -30.17
CA ALA A 63 -39.91 -20.33 -30.78
C ALA A 63 -39.08 -19.85 -31.99
N PRO A 64 -38.00 -20.56 -32.39
CA PRO A 64 -37.14 -20.16 -33.50
C PRO A 64 -37.90 -19.88 -34.80
N GLU A 65 -38.92 -20.66 -35.12
CA GLU A 65 -39.77 -20.46 -36.31
C GLU A 65 -40.54 -19.13 -36.25
N SER A 66 -41.19 -18.83 -35.12
CA SER A 66 -41.89 -17.56 -34.92
C SER A 66 -40.92 -16.37 -34.91
N ARG A 67 -39.70 -16.52 -34.39
CA ARG A 67 -38.66 -15.47 -34.50
C ARG A 67 -38.25 -15.21 -35.94
N ALA A 68 -38.04 -16.27 -36.73
CA ALA A 68 -37.73 -16.13 -38.15
C ALA A 68 -38.86 -15.45 -38.94
N GLN A 69 -40.12 -15.72 -38.59
CA GLN A 69 -41.28 -15.02 -39.15
C GLN A 69 -41.28 -13.52 -38.81
N VAL A 70 -40.99 -13.15 -37.56
CA VAL A 70 -40.84 -11.72 -37.18
C VAL A 70 -39.69 -11.07 -37.94
N GLU A 71 -38.54 -11.73 -38.04
CA GLU A 71 -37.40 -11.19 -38.80
C GLU A 71 -37.74 -11.00 -40.28
N GLN A 72 -38.46 -11.94 -40.89
CA GLN A 72 -38.94 -11.83 -42.27
C GLN A 72 -39.91 -10.65 -42.41
N ALA A 73 -40.84 -10.48 -41.48
CA ALA A 73 -41.76 -9.35 -41.45
C ALA A 73 -41.01 -8.01 -41.34
N GLU A 74 -40.09 -7.87 -40.37
CA GLU A 74 -39.30 -6.65 -40.16
C GLU A 74 -38.39 -6.29 -41.36
N ASN A 75 -37.97 -7.28 -42.14
CA ASN A 75 -37.22 -7.07 -43.37
C ASN A 75 -38.09 -6.71 -44.58
N ALA A 76 -39.37 -7.12 -44.60
CA ALA A 76 -40.27 -6.94 -45.73
C ALA A 76 -41.01 -5.59 -45.72
N TYR A 77 -41.19 -4.96 -44.56
CA TYR A 77 -41.93 -3.71 -44.44
C TYR A 77 -41.04 -2.48 -44.62
N LEU A 78 -41.45 -1.58 -45.51
CA LEU A 78 -41.07 -0.17 -45.38
C LEU A 78 -41.60 0.36 -44.04
N PRO A 79 -40.90 1.28 -43.38
CA PRO A 79 -41.43 1.93 -42.18
C PRO A 79 -42.77 2.60 -42.54
N PRO A 80 -43.81 2.49 -41.70
CA PRO A 80 -45.11 3.03 -42.01
C PRO A 80 -45.03 4.55 -42.15
N LEU A 81 -45.81 5.09 -43.07
CA LEU A 81 -45.91 6.54 -43.24
C LEU A 81 -46.59 7.13 -42.00
N HIS A 82 -45.90 8.03 -41.32
CA HIS A 82 -46.46 8.88 -40.27
C HIS A 82 -46.42 10.35 -40.69
N GLU A 83 -47.06 11.23 -39.90
CA GLU A 83 -47.06 12.68 -40.14
C GLU A 83 -45.62 13.22 -40.23
N TRP A 84 -45.42 14.18 -41.12
CA TRP A 84 -44.12 14.83 -41.27
C TRP A 84 -43.71 15.59 -40.01
N LEU A 85 -42.44 15.52 -39.64
CA LEU A 85 -41.89 16.45 -38.65
C LEU A 85 -42.02 17.88 -39.18
N SER A 86 -42.60 18.76 -38.37
CA SER A 86 -42.80 20.16 -38.72
C SER A 86 -41.48 20.83 -39.15
N GLY A 87 -41.50 21.53 -40.28
CA GLY A 87 -40.35 22.27 -40.82
C GLY A 87 -39.41 21.44 -41.72
N TYR A 88 -39.34 20.12 -41.55
CA TYR A 88 -38.46 19.25 -42.34
C TYR A 88 -38.98 19.04 -43.76
N LYS A 89 -38.06 18.96 -44.73
CA LYS A 89 -38.39 18.92 -46.16
C LYS A 89 -38.02 17.63 -46.86
N VAL A 90 -37.14 16.82 -46.28
CA VAL A 90 -36.73 15.53 -46.84
C VAL A 90 -36.72 14.49 -45.74
N ARG A 91 -37.17 13.26 -46.06
CA ARG A 91 -36.95 12.11 -45.18
C ARG A 91 -36.47 10.89 -45.96
N PHE A 92 -35.67 10.07 -45.28
CA PHE A 92 -35.19 8.78 -45.76
C PHE A 92 -35.80 7.66 -44.94
N ALA A 93 -36.27 6.61 -45.60
CA ALA A 93 -36.42 5.32 -44.93
C ALA A 93 -35.05 4.66 -44.85
N VAL A 94 -34.71 4.13 -43.68
CA VAL A 94 -33.41 3.54 -43.39
C VAL A 94 -33.60 2.15 -42.82
N GLN A 95 -32.83 1.20 -43.32
CA GLN A 95 -32.86 -0.20 -42.90
C GLN A 95 -31.51 -0.64 -42.33
N VAL A 96 -31.54 -1.29 -41.16
CA VAL A 96 -30.42 -2.05 -40.62
C VAL A 96 -30.28 -3.35 -41.41
N ILE A 97 -29.13 -3.54 -42.06
CA ILE A 97 -28.88 -4.66 -42.98
C ILE A 97 -28.15 -5.84 -42.33
N ASP A 98 -27.55 -5.64 -41.16
CA ASP A 98 -26.88 -6.70 -40.42
C ASP A 98 -27.86 -7.79 -39.97
N LYS A 99 -27.48 -9.05 -40.17
CA LYS A 99 -28.33 -10.20 -39.81
C LYS A 99 -28.52 -10.31 -38.30
N ASN A 100 -27.44 -10.22 -37.53
CA ASN A 100 -27.49 -10.32 -36.06
C ASN A 100 -27.57 -8.94 -35.42
N ILE A 101 -28.70 -8.63 -34.79
CA ILE A 101 -28.98 -7.34 -34.13
C ILE A 101 -29.11 -7.45 -32.61
N ALA A 102 -29.32 -8.66 -32.05
CA ALA A 102 -29.75 -8.85 -30.67
C ALA A 102 -28.74 -8.33 -29.63
N ASP A 103 -27.45 -8.45 -29.95
CA ASP A 103 -26.35 -8.10 -29.05
C ASP A 103 -25.81 -6.68 -29.30
N LYS A 104 -26.39 -5.95 -30.25
CA LYS A 104 -25.95 -4.60 -30.64
C LYS A 104 -26.88 -3.53 -30.11
N LYS A 105 -26.32 -2.35 -29.86
CA LYS A 105 -27.02 -1.23 -29.23
C LYS A 105 -27.05 0.01 -30.11
N THR A 106 -26.19 0.08 -31.12
CA THR A 106 -26.17 1.17 -32.09
C THR A 106 -26.11 0.69 -33.53
N ALA A 107 -26.54 1.58 -34.42
CA ALA A 107 -26.35 1.47 -35.85
C ALA A 107 -25.69 2.74 -36.39
N ILE A 108 -24.91 2.61 -37.46
CA ILE A 108 -24.34 3.72 -38.20
C ILE A 108 -24.93 3.74 -39.60
N VAL A 109 -25.35 4.92 -40.05
CA VAL A 109 -25.90 5.18 -41.36
C VAL A 109 -25.13 6.29 -42.05
N ARG A 110 -24.91 6.12 -43.35
CA ARG A 110 -24.41 7.17 -44.24
C ARG A 110 -25.55 7.70 -45.08
N VAL A 111 -25.84 8.99 -44.96
CA VAL A 111 -26.93 9.65 -45.70
C VAL A 111 -26.34 10.67 -46.67
N PRO A 112 -26.67 10.60 -47.97
CA PRO A 112 -26.28 11.64 -48.92
C PRO A 112 -27.12 12.89 -48.67
N THR A 113 -26.46 13.97 -48.26
CA THR A 113 -27.13 15.19 -47.78
C THR A 113 -26.99 16.36 -48.72
N GLY A 114 -25.95 16.43 -49.55
CA GLY A 114 -25.92 17.27 -50.75
C GLY A 114 -26.28 18.75 -50.54
N GLY A 115 -25.83 19.36 -49.44
CA GLY A 115 -26.09 20.77 -49.11
C GLY A 115 -27.40 21.04 -48.39
N TRP A 116 -28.18 20.02 -48.04
CA TRP A 116 -29.49 20.21 -47.39
C TRP A 116 -29.45 20.42 -45.89
N LEU A 117 -28.41 19.91 -45.23
CA LEU A 117 -28.23 20.11 -43.81
C LEU A 117 -27.64 21.50 -43.52
N LYS A 118 -27.86 21.96 -42.29
CA LYS A 118 -27.12 23.07 -41.72
C LYS A 118 -25.62 22.73 -41.63
N PRO A 119 -24.71 23.72 -41.61
CA PRO A 119 -23.26 23.46 -41.53
C PRO A 119 -22.81 22.64 -40.32
N ASP A 120 -23.61 22.61 -39.25
CA ASP A 120 -23.37 21.83 -38.03
C ASP A 120 -24.17 20.52 -37.97
N ALA A 121 -24.90 20.18 -39.04
CA ALA A 121 -25.78 19.00 -39.16
C ALA A 121 -26.87 18.89 -38.06
N SER A 122 -27.20 20.01 -37.41
CA SER A 122 -28.17 20.06 -36.32
C SER A 122 -29.61 19.73 -36.69
N ASP A 123 -29.94 19.88 -37.98
CA ASP A 123 -31.23 19.51 -38.54
C ASP A 123 -31.29 18.04 -38.98
N PHE A 124 -30.44 17.16 -38.44
CA PHE A 124 -30.51 15.72 -38.66
C PHE A 124 -31.26 15.01 -37.53
N VAL A 125 -32.38 14.34 -37.84
CA VAL A 125 -33.19 13.65 -36.82
C VAL A 125 -33.46 12.21 -37.21
N VAL A 126 -33.19 11.29 -36.29
CA VAL A 126 -33.55 9.87 -36.42
C VAL A 126 -34.82 9.58 -35.62
N LEU A 127 -35.78 8.90 -36.24
CA LEU A 127 -36.97 8.37 -35.60
C LEU A 127 -37.03 6.85 -35.78
N THR A 128 -37.64 6.16 -34.81
CA THR A 128 -38.24 4.84 -35.02
C THR A 128 -39.22 4.89 -36.19
N ARG A 129 -39.60 3.71 -36.70
CA ARG A 129 -40.61 3.56 -37.75
C ARG A 129 -41.97 4.18 -37.39
N TYR A 130 -42.26 4.38 -36.10
CA TYR A 130 -43.51 4.96 -35.59
C TYR A 130 -43.38 6.44 -35.18
N GLY A 131 -42.26 7.09 -35.50
CA GLY A 131 -42.10 8.53 -35.29
C GLY A 131 -41.58 8.93 -33.90
N LYS A 132 -41.25 7.98 -33.02
CA LYS A 132 -40.53 8.26 -31.76
C LYS A 132 -39.09 8.64 -32.08
N ARG A 133 -38.61 9.79 -31.58
CA ARG A 133 -37.21 10.24 -31.75
C ARG A 133 -36.22 9.28 -31.09
N MET A 134 -35.10 9.03 -31.76
CA MET A 134 -34.01 8.20 -31.27
C MET A 134 -32.76 9.05 -30.96
N PRO A 135 -32.02 8.72 -29.89
CA PRO A 135 -30.70 9.29 -29.64
C PRO A 135 -29.78 9.05 -30.82
N ALA A 136 -29.17 10.11 -31.33
CA ALA A 136 -28.33 10.10 -32.53
C ALA A 136 -27.20 11.12 -32.39
N VAL A 137 -26.05 10.80 -32.96
CA VAL A 137 -24.88 11.68 -33.02
C VAL A 137 -24.32 11.70 -34.44
N ILE A 138 -23.88 12.86 -34.88
CA ILE A 138 -23.16 13.02 -36.14
C ILE A 138 -21.69 12.68 -35.88
N LEU A 139 -21.20 11.64 -36.56
CA LEU A 139 -19.80 11.22 -36.49
C LEU A 139 -18.93 12.04 -37.44
N SER A 140 -19.48 12.40 -38.59
CA SER A 140 -18.83 13.23 -39.61
C SER A 140 -19.88 13.85 -40.53
N HIS A 141 -19.62 15.06 -41.01
CA HIS A 141 -20.51 15.80 -41.89
C HIS A 141 -19.69 16.53 -42.96
N GLU A 142 -19.92 16.18 -44.22
CA GLU A 142 -19.50 16.96 -45.37
C GLU A 142 -20.72 17.74 -45.89
N PRO A 143 -20.78 19.07 -45.77
CA PRO A 143 -21.96 19.86 -46.15
C PRO A 143 -22.45 19.58 -47.57
N ALA A 144 -21.54 19.41 -48.53
CA ALA A 144 -21.87 19.15 -49.93
C ALA A 144 -21.99 17.65 -50.27
N GLY A 145 -21.66 16.75 -49.34
CA GLY A 145 -21.54 15.32 -49.57
C GLY A 145 -22.40 14.50 -48.61
N ASP A 146 -21.75 13.53 -47.96
CA ASP A 146 -22.39 12.56 -47.09
C ASP A 146 -22.29 12.98 -45.61
N THR A 147 -23.29 12.56 -44.84
CA THR A 147 -23.31 12.67 -43.38
C THR A 147 -23.35 11.28 -42.75
N LEU A 148 -22.42 11.02 -41.83
CA LEU A 148 -22.39 9.80 -41.04
C LEU A 148 -23.03 10.06 -39.68
N CYS A 149 -24.06 9.28 -39.37
CA CYS A 149 -24.76 9.33 -38.11
C CYS A 149 -24.71 7.97 -37.41
N GLN A 150 -24.37 7.97 -36.13
CA GLN A 150 -24.57 6.82 -35.25
C GLN A 150 -25.80 7.06 -34.39
N PHE A 151 -26.71 6.10 -34.31
CA PHE A 151 -27.93 6.19 -33.51
C PHE A 151 -28.15 4.93 -32.69
N ARG A 152 -28.89 5.07 -31.58
CA ARG A 152 -29.28 3.95 -30.74
C ARG A 152 -30.35 3.12 -31.46
N VAL A 153 -30.18 1.80 -31.52
CA VAL A 153 -31.23 0.92 -32.03
C VAL A 153 -32.31 0.68 -30.98
N ASN A 154 -33.55 0.56 -31.43
CA ASN A 154 -34.72 0.35 -30.58
C ASN A 154 -35.06 -1.14 -30.48
N GLY A 155 -34.37 -1.84 -29.59
CA GLY A 155 -34.53 -3.30 -29.47
C GLY A 155 -34.09 -4.01 -30.74
N LEU A 156 -35.00 -4.81 -31.32
CA LEU A 156 -34.77 -5.55 -32.56
C LEU A 156 -35.31 -4.81 -33.82
N GLU A 157 -35.71 -3.53 -33.68
CA GLU A 157 -36.27 -2.75 -34.78
C GLU A 157 -35.23 -2.52 -35.89
N ARG A 158 -35.61 -2.84 -37.12
CA ARG A 158 -34.72 -2.75 -38.30
C ARG A 158 -34.96 -1.53 -39.18
N GLN A 159 -36.10 -0.87 -39.04
CA GLN A 159 -36.53 0.22 -39.92
C GLN A 159 -36.61 1.53 -39.15
N TYR A 160 -36.08 2.61 -39.72
CA TYR A 160 -36.02 3.92 -39.11
C TYR A 160 -36.35 5.00 -40.15
N TRP A 161 -36.73 6.18 -39.68
CA TRP A 161 -36.85 7.38 -40.50
C TRP A 161 -35.73 8.36 -40.16
N ILE A 162 -35.15 8.99 -41.18
CA ILE A 162 -34.22 10.10 -41.01
C ILE A 162 -34.81 11.33 -41.66
N TYR A 163 -34.93 12.41 -40.91
CA TYR A 163 -35.45 13.70 -41.37
C TYR A 163 -34.32 14.72 -41.44
N ILE A 164 -34.27 15.47 -42.54
CA ILE A 164 -33.29 16.54 -42.80
C ILE A 164 -33.96 17.75 -43.48
N ALA A 165 -33.14 18.76 -43.82
CA ALA A 165 -33.54 19.93 -44.60
C ALA A 165 -34.53 20.81 -43.85
N ASN A 166 -34.21 21.12 -42.59
CA ASN A 166 -34.95 22.08 -41.79
C ASN A 166 -34.02 23.22 -41.35
N PRO A 167 -33.94 24.33 -42.12
CA PRO A 167 -33.07 25.45 -41.76
C PRO A 167 -33.51 26.16 -40.46
N GLN A 168 -34.73 25.91 -40.00
CA GLN A 168 -35.28 26.43 -38.74
C GLN A 168 -35.19 25.40 -37.59
N ALA A 169 -34.56 24.24 -37.81
CA ALA A 169 -34.31 23.30 -36.73
C ALA A 169 -33.38 23.96 -35.70
N PRO A 170 -33.64 23.77 -34.40
CA PRO A 170 -32.74 24.25 -33.37
C PRO A 170 -31.35 23.63 -33.56
N ASP A 171 -30.29 24.39 -33.29
CA ASP A 171 -28.90 23.96 -33.45
C ASP A 171 -28.59 22.68 -32.66
N ARG A 172 -29.23 22.46 -31.52
CA ARG A 172 -29.08 21.22 -30.71
C ARG A 172 -30.35 20.95 -29.93
N ASN A 173 -30.47 19.73 -29.40
CA ASN A 173 -31.48 19.42 -28.39
C ASN A 173 -31.05 20.03 -27.04
N VAL A 174 -31.28 21.34 -26.90
CA VAL A 174 -30.86 22.14 -25.74
C VAL A 174 -31.40 21.53 -24.44
N ASP A 175 -32.66 21.09 -24.43
CA ASP A 175 -33.28 20.47 -23.25
C ASP A 175 -32.51 19.22 -22.77
N GLN A 176 -32.07 18.38 -23.70
CA GLN A 176 -31.32 17.16 -23.39
C GLN A 176 -29.88 17.47 -22.95
N GLU A 177 -29.22 18.42 -23.58
CA GLU A 177 -27.90 18.90 -23.14
C GLU A 177 -27.97 19.53 -21.75
N GLU A 178 -29.03 20.29 -21.45
CA GLU A 178 -29.28 20.89 -20.14
C GLU A 178 -29.54 19.82 -19.07
N ILE A 179 -30.31 18.77 -19.37
CA ILE A 179 -30.53 17.65 -18.46
C ILE A 179 -29.20 16.96 -18.12
N ILE A 180 -28.38 16.62 -19.12
CA ILE A 180 -27.09 15.96 -18.90
C ILE A 180 -26.14 16.88 -18.13
N LYS A 181 -26.07 18.16 -18.52
CA LYS A 181 -25.23 19.16 -17.85
C LYS A 181 -25.65 19.35 -16.39
N LYS A 182 -26.95 19.43 -16.12
CA LYS A 182 -27.49 19.54 -14.76
C LYS A 182 -27.17 18.28 -13.95
N ALA A 183 -27.42 17.09 -14.50
CA ALA A 183 -27.09 15.83 -13.82
C ALA A 183 -25.58 15.71 -13.52
N LYS A 184 -24.72 16.17 -14.43
CA LYS A 184 -23.28 16.26 -14.21
C LYS A 184 -22.95 17.21 -13.07
N GLN A 185 -23.52 18.42 -13.08
CA GLN A 185 -23.31 19.42 -12.03
C GLN A 185 -23.79 18.91 -10.67
N ASP A 186 -24.96 18.27 -10.61
CA ASP A 186 -25.50 17.67 -9.38
C ASP A 186 -24.59 16.57 -8.86
N SER A 187 -24.08 15.69 -9.73
CA SER A 187 -23.09 14.65 -9.40
C SER A 187 -21.77 15.23 -8.87
N GLU A 188 -21.24 16.28 -9.51
CA GLU A 188 -20.01 16.96 -9.07
C GLU A 188 -20.20 17.63 -7.70
N GLN A 189 -21.33 18.33 -7.50
CA GLN A 189 -21.66 18.98 -6.23
C GLN A 189 -21.84 17.95 -5.11
N ALA A 190 -22.51 16.83 -5.38
CA ALA A 190 -22.67 15.75 -4.41
C ALA A 190 -21.32 15.11 -4.04
N THR A 191 -20.42 14.96 -5.01
CA THR A 191 -19.04 14.49 -4.77
C THR A 191 -18.27 15.43 -3.86
N LEU A 192 -18.37 16.75 -4.08
CA LEU A 192 -17.75 17.75 -3.20
C LEU A 192 -18.32 17.70 -1.78
N ARG A 193 -19.65 17.57 -1.63
CA ARG A 193 -20.31 17.40 -0.32
C ARG A 193 -19.85 16.13 0.39
N LYS A 194 -19.76 15.00 -0.32
CA LYS A 194 -19.22 13.74 0.18
C LYS A 194 -17.80 13.93 0.72
N MET A 195 -16.92 14.57 -0.04
CA MET A 195 -15.53 14.82 0.39
C MET A 195 -15.47 15.69 1.65
N ALA A 196 -16.28 16.75 1.72
CA ALA A 196 -16.36 17.63 2.89
C ALA A 196 -16.89 16.88 4.14
N ALA A 197 -17.95 16.07 3.99
CA ALA A 197 -18.53 15.31 5.07
C ALA A 197 -17.58 14.21 5.59
N MET A 198 -16.89 13.50 4.69
CA MET A 198 -15.86 12.51 5.04
C MET A 198 -14.70 13.14 5.81
N LYS A 199 -14.23 14.32 5.39
CA LYS A 199 -13.19 15.06 6.10
C LYS A 199 -13.64 15.42 7.52
N LYS A 200 -14.84 16.00 7.66
CA LYS A 200 -15.43 16.35 8.96
C LYS A 200 -15.59 15.11 9.86
N SER A 201 -16.05 13.99 9.31
CA SER A 201 -16.17 12.73 10.04
C SER A 201 -14.81 12.22 10.54
N ALA A 202 -13.76 12.31 9.71
CA ALA A 202 -12.41 11.90 10.10
C ALA A 202 -11.84 12.78 11.21
N GLU A 203 -12.03 14.10 11.14
CA GLU A 203 -11.63 15.05 12.17
C GLU A 203 -12.33 14.74 13.51
N ARG A 204 -13.65 14.52 13.51
CA ARG A 204 -14.40 14.17 14.73
C ARG A 204 -14.05 12.78 15.28
N ALA A 205 -13.75 11.81 14.42
CA ALA A 205 -13.29 10.50 14.85
C ALA A 205 -11.91 10.57 15.52
N ALA A 206 -11.01 11.44 15.04
CA ALA A 206 -9.72 11.68 15.66
C ALA A 206 -9.88 12.33 17.05
N GLU A 207 -10.72 13.36 17.17
CA GLU A 207 -11.05 13.98 18.46
C GLU A 207 -11.62 12.96 19.46
N LEU A 208 -12.56 12.12 19.01
CA LEU A 208 -13.14 11.05 19.84
C LEU A 208 -12.08 10.05 20.29
N ARG A 209 -11.17 9.65 19.40
CA ARG A 209 -10.09 8.71 19.73
C ARG A 209 -9.17 9.29 20.81
N ASP A 210 -8.78 10.56 20.69
CA ASP A 210 -7.87 11.20 21.64
C ASP A 210 -8.51 11.32 23.03
N ILE A 211 -9.77 11.75 23.11
CA ILE A 211 -10.48 11.83 24.40
C ILE A 211 -10.76 10.43 24.98
N SER A 212 -11.07 9.43 24.14
CA SER A 212 -11.25 8.04 24.58
C SER A 212 -9.99 7.48 25.21
N ALA A 213 -8.82 7.72 24.60
CA ALA A 213 -7.54 7.26 25.13
C ALA A 213 -7.22 7.86 26.51
N LEU A 214 -7.59 9.13 26.74
CA LEU A 214 -7.46 9.77 28.05
C LEU A 214 -8.42 9.15 29.08
N VAL A 215 -9.68 8.93 28.70
CA VAL A 215 -10.68 8.27 29.56
C VAL A 215 -10.22 6.87 29.96
N ASP A 216 -9.74 6.07 29.01
CA ASP A 216 -9.28 4.71 29.26
C ASP A 216 -8.02 4.68 30.13
N LYS A 217 -7.11 5.65 29.95
CA LYS A 217 -5.93 5.80 30.82
C LYS A 217 -6.33 6.02 32.27
N GLU A 218 -7.26 6.95 32.54
CA GLU A 218 -7.71 7.22 33.92
C GLU A 218 -8.50 6.03 34.49
N LYS A 219 -9.37 5.37 33.71
CA LYS A 219 -10.08 4.14 34.14
C LYS A 219 -9.12 3.02 34.52
N ASN A 220 -8.09 2.79 33.71
CA ASN A 220 -7.07 1.78 33.99
C ASN A 220 -6.28 2.14 35.25
N PHE A 221 -5.92 3.41 35.43
CA PHE A 221 -5.22 3.86 36.64
C PHE A 221 -6.06 3.64 37.91
N ILE A 222 -7.35 3.97 37.87
CA ILE A 222 -8.28 3.71 38.98
C ILE A 222 -8.37 2.21 39.27
N THR A 223 -8.52 1.39 38.23
CA THR A 223 -8.61 -0.07 38.36
C THR A 223 -7.36 -0.68 38.98
N GLU A 224 -6.16 -0.25 38.57
CA GLU A 224 -4.90 -0.71 39.17
C GLU A 224 -4.72 -0.19 40.60
N SER A 225 -5.14 1.05 40.88
CA SER A 225 -5.14 1.61 42.24
C SER A 225 -6.07 0.84 43.17
N ASP A 226 -7.25 0.41 42.70
CA ASP A 226 -8.17 -0.44 43.46
C ASP A 226 -7.55 -1.79 43.81
N LYS A 227 -6.84 -2.42 42.86
CA LYS A 227 -6.09 -3.66 43.13
C LYS A 227 -5.00 -3.46 44.17
N GLU A 228 -4.23 -2.38 44.05
CA GLU A 228 -3.15 -2.06 44.99
C GLU A 228 -3.71 -1.77 46.39
N ILE A 229 -4.80 -1.00 46.51
CA ILE A 229 -5.49 -0.73 47.78
C ILE A 229 -5.97 -2.04 48.41
N ALA A 230 -6.68 -2.88 47.66
CA ALA A 230 -7.17 -4.17 48.16
C ALA A 230 -6.02 -5.08 48.65
N GLN A 231 -4.88 -5.08 47.94
CA GLN A 231 -3.68 -5.81 48.35
C GLN A 231 -3.09 -5.27 49.66
N TRP A 232 -3.00 -3.95 49.80
CA TRP A 232 -2.52 -3.32 51.03
C TRP A 232 -3.47 -3.56 52.20
N GLU A 233 -4.78 -3.42 52.01
CA GLU A 233 -5.79 -3.68 53.05
C GLU A 233 -5.74 -5.12 53.56
N LYS A 234 -5.36 -6.08 52.70
CA LYS A 234 -5.10 -7.47 53.09
C LYS A 234 -3.78 -7.67 53.85
N THR A 235 -2.70 -7.02 53.42
CA THR A 235 -1.34 -7.30 53.91
C THR A 235 -0.91 -6.43 55.09
N LEU A 236 -1.52 -5.25 55.29
CA LEU A 236 -1.22 -4.36 56.40
C LEU A 236 -1.46 -5.02 57.77
N PRO A 237 -2.62 -5.69 58.02
CA PRO A 237 -2.87 -6.34 59.29
C PRO A 237 -1.83 -7.43 59.63
N GLU A 238 -1.36 -8.17 58.63
CA GLU A 238 -0.30 -9.16 58.80
C GLU A 238 1.03 -8.51 59.17
N ARG A 239 1.36 -7.35 58.57
CA ARG A 239 2.56 -6.57 58.91
C ARG A 239 2.47 -5.94 60.29
N GLU A 240 1.30 -5.45 60.68
CA GLU A 240 1.04 -4.94 62.03
C GLU A 240 1.26 -6.03 63.08
N LYS A 241 0.69 -7.21 62.84
CA LYS A 241 0.91 -8.39 63.68
C LYS A 241 2.39 -8.76 63.75
N LYS A 242 3.08 -8.85 62.61
CA LYS A 242 4.51 -9.19 62.56
C LYS A 242 5.39 -8.16 63.27
N ALA A 243 5.11 -6.87 63.12
CA ALA A 243 5.85 -5.80 63.80
C ALA A 243 5.61 -5.84 65.32
N ALA A 244 4.39 -6.17 65.77
CA ALA A 244 4.09 -6.36 67.18
C ALA A 244 4.81 -7.60 67.76
N GLU A 245 4.80 -8.72 67.04
CA GLU A 245 5.46 -9.97 67.46
C GLU A 245 6.98 -9.82 67.55
N THR A 246 7.64 -9.23 66.55
CA THR A 246 9.09 -9.02 66.59
C THR A 246 9.50 -8.00 67.65
N ALA A 247 8.71 -6.94 67.87
CA ALA A 247 8.95 -6.01 68.97
C ALA A 247 8.79 -6.67 70.35
N ALA A 248 7.81 -7.56 70.52
CA ALA A 248 7.59 -8.27 71.78
C ALA A 248 8.68 -9.31 72.10
N ALA A 249 9.42 -9.80 71.10
CA ALA A 249 10.52 -10.75 71.28
C ALA A 249 11.83 -10.11 71.81
N VAL A 250 12.00 -8.80 71.68
CA VAL A 250 13.23 -8.09 72.07
C VAL A 250 13.44 -8.03 73.60
N PRO A 251 12.46 -7.67 74.45
CA PRO A 251 12.64 -7.58 75.90
C PRO A 251 13.12 -8.88 76.60
N PRO A 252 12.57 -10.08 76.31
CA PRO A 252 13.05 -11.31 76.95
C PRO A 252 14.48 -11.67 76.52
N LEU A 253 14.86 -11.43 75.27
CA LEU A 253 16.23 -11.66 74.78
C LEU A 253 17.24 -10.67 75.38
N LYS A 254 16.83 -9.41 75.61
CA LYS A 254 17.65 -8.44 76.34
C LYS A 254 17.91 -8.90 77.77
N THR A 255 16.87 -9.40 78.44
CA THR A 255 16.98 -9.94 79.80
C THR A 255 17.95 -11.13 79.86
N GLU A 256 17.96 -11.99 78.84
CA GLU A 256 18.89 -13.12 78.75
C GLU A 256 20.34 -12.70 78.45
N LEU A 257 20.52 -11.72 77.56
CA LEU A 257 21.83 -11.09 77.33
C LEU A 257 22.38 -10.52 78.64
N ASP A 258 21.59 -9.72 79.37
CA ASP A 258 22.02 -9.11 80.63
C ASP A 258 22.41 -10.16 81.68
N LYS A 259 21.67 -11.27 81.77
CA LYS A 259 22.02 -12.41 82.66
C LYS A 259 23.35 -13.05 82.27
N THR A 260 23.56 -13.35 80.99
CA THR A 260 24.82 -13.96 80.52
C THR A 260 26.01 -13.02 80.67
N THR A 261 25.80 -11.70 80.54
CA THR A 261 26.84 -10.68 80.80
C THR A 261 27.27 -10.68 82.27
N VAL A 262 26.30 -10.74 83.20
CA VAL A 262 26.60 -10.82 84.65
C VAL A 262 27.32 -12.12 85.00
N ALA A 263 26.96 -13.25 84.39
CA ALA A 263 27.60 -14.55 84.63
C ALA A 263 29.02 -14.64 84.06
N LEU A 264 29.30 -13.99 82.91
CA LEU A 264 30.61 -13.98 82.27
C LEU A 264 31.62 -13.09 83.01
N ALA A 265 31.17 -11.94 83.53
CA ALA A 265 32.04 -10.91 84.11
C ALA A 265 33.07 -11.42 85.15
N PRO A 266 32.71 -12.23 86.18
CA PRO A 266 33.68 -12.73 87.16
C PRO A 266 34.66 -13.76 86.57
N LEU A 267 34.20 -14.63 85.68
CA LEU A 267 35.01 -15.69 85.06
C LEU A 267 36.02 -15.12 84.06
N GLN A 268 35.61 -14.13 83.28
CA GLN A 268 36.47 -13.44 82.34
C GLN A 268 37.58 -12.68 83.06
N LYS A 269 37.23 -11.96 84.14
CA LYS A 269 38.21 -11.25 84.97
C LYS A 269 39.27 -12.19 85.55
N GLU A 270 38.86 -13.35 86.07
CA GLU A 270 39.80 -14.35 86.59
C GLU A 270 40.70 -14.93 85.48
N ALA A 271 40.13 -15.27 84.31
CA ALA A 271 40.89 -15.77 83.17
C ALA A 271 41.93 -14.76 82.66
N ASP A 272 41.58 -13.47 82.65
CA ASP A 272 42.46 -12.38 82.23
C ASP A 272 43.58 -12.12 83.24
N GLU A 273 43.28 -12.13 84.55
CA GLU A 273 44.27 -11.97 85.62
C GLU A 273 45.30 -13.11 85.63
N LYS A 274 44.85 -14.38 85.53
CA LYS A 274 45.76 -15.54 85.46
C LYS A 274 46.59 -15.54 84.18
N THR A 275 46.00 -15.10 83.07
CA THR A 275 46.72 -14.93 81.79
C THR A 275 47.81 -13.85 81.90
N ALA A 276 47.53 -12.73 82.55
CA ALA A 276 48.49 -11.66 82.75
C ALA A 276 49.66 -12.11 83.64
N ASP A 277 49.38 -12.85 84.72
CA ASP A 277 50.39 -13.43 85.62
C ASP A 277 51.31 -14.43 84.90
N ALA A 278 50.74 -15.33 84.09
CA ALA A 278 51.53 -16.27 83.27
C ALA A 278 52.47 -15.54 82.30
N ARG A 279 51.98 -14.50 81.60
CA ARG A 279 52.79 -13.67 80.68
C ARG A 279 53.90 -12.90 81.39
N ALA A 280 53.67 -12.43 82.62
CA ALA A 280 54.71 -11.75 83.40
C ALA A 280 55.84 -12.72 83.79
N LYS A 281 55.49 -13.95 84.19
CA LYS A 281 56.45 -15.00 84.57
C LYS A 281 57.22 -15.54 83.36
N GLU A 282 56.58 -15.64 82.20
CA GLU A 282 57.23 -15.99 80.92
C GLU A 282 58.36 -15.02 80.58
N ARG A 283 58.09 -13.71 80.66
CA ARG A 283 59.09 -12.67 80.38
C ARG A 283 60.30 -12.76 81.33
N ASN A 284 60.06 -13.03 82.61
CA ASN A 284 61.13 -13.20 83.59
C ASN A 284 61.99 -14.45 83.33
N ALA A 285 61.35 -15.57 82.99
CA ALA A 285 62.07 -16.80 82.63
C ALA A 285 62.92 -16.61 81.36
N ALA A 286 62.38 -15.93 80.35
CA ALA A 286 63.10 -15.62 79.11
C ALA A 286 64.33 -14.72 79.35
N ASP A 287 64.22 -13.70 80.20
CA ASP A 287 65.35 -12.80 80.53
C ASP A 287 66.47 -13.52 81.29
N LEU A 288 66.13 -14.39 82.25
CA LEU A 288 67.12 -15.17 83.00
C LEU A 288 67.82 -16.21 82.10
N ARG A 289 67.09 -16.84 81.18
CA ARG A 289 67.67 -17.73 80.18
C ARG A 289 68.63 -17.01 79.23
N ALA A 290 68.28 -15.81 78.79
CA ALA A 290 69.16 -14.99 77.95
C ALA A 290 70.47 -14.64 78.69
N LYS A 291 70.39 -14.31 79.98
CA LYS A 291 71.56 -14.02 80.83
C LYS A 291 72.45 -15.25 81.05
N ALA A 292 71.88 -16.44 81.27
CA ALA A 292 72.64 -17.68 81.38
C ALA A 292 73.40 -18.01 80.09
N ASN A 293 72.75 -17.87 78.94
CA ASN A 293 73.37 -18.10 77.62
C ASN A 293 74.50 -17.11 77.31
N ALA A 294 74.38 -15.85 77.73
CA ALA A 294 75.43 -14.85 77.56
C ALA A 294 76.72 -15.23 78.32
N VAL A 295 76.58 -15.68 79.58
CA VAL A 295 77.73 -16.13 80.40
C VAL A 295 78.35 -17.41 79.83
N ALA A 296 77.55 -18.36 79.35
CA ALA A 296 78.04 -19.56 78.68
C ALA A 296 78.85 -19.23 77.40
N THR A 297 78.43 -18.21 76.66
CA THR A 297 79.15 -17.74 75.46
C THR A 297 80.48 -17.07 75.83
N GLU A 298 80.51 -16.24 76.88
CA GLU A 298 81.75 -15.60 77.35
C GLU A 298 82.75 -16.61 77.94
N GLN A 299 82.26 -17.64 78.63
CA GLN A 299 83.06 -18.78 79.10
C GLN A 299 83.75 -19.49 77.92
N GLN A 300 83.01 -19.81 76.86
CA GLN A 300 83.54 -20.51 75.68
C GLN A 300 84.60 -19.68 74.94
N ASN A 301 84.37 -18.38 74.78
CA ASN A 301 85.33 -17.46 74.18
C ASN A 301 86.60 -17.32 75.03
N THR A 302 86.47 -17.25 76.36
CA THR A 302 87.60 -17.13 77.28
C THR A 302 88.44 -18.41 77.29
N THR A 303 87.80 -19.58 77.19
CA THR A 303 88.49 -20.88 77.06
C THR A 303 89.35 -20.93 75.81
N ARG A 304 88.79 -20.55 74.65
CA ARG A 304 89.52 -20.53 73.37
C ARG A 304 90.70 -19.56 73.38
N ASN A 305 90.50 -18.38 74.00
CA ASN A 305 91.55 -17.39 74.15
C ASN A 305 92.67 -17.85 75.11
N LEU A 306 92.34 -18.62 76.15
CA LEU A 306 93.31 -19.24 77.04
C LEU A 306 94.16 -20.29 76.31
N GLU A 307 93.52 -21.19 75.53
CA GLU A 307 94.23 -22.20 74.72
C GLU A 307 95.23 -21.55 73.76
N THR A 308 94.82 -20.45 73.12
CA THR A 308 95.68 -19.70 72.18
C THR A 308 96.86 -19.03 72.91
N ALA A 309 96.62 -18.48 74.11
CA ALA A 309 97.66 -17.85 74.93
C ALA A 309 98.68 -18.89 75.44
N GLU A 310 98.23 -20.08 75.84
CA GLU A 310 99.11 -21.19 76.24
C GLU A 310 99.97 -21.71 75.09
N GLU A 311 99.42 -21.80 73.88
CA GLU A 311 100.15 -22.23 72.69
C GLU A 311 101.20 -21.21 72.24
N ASN A 312 100.88 -19.92 72.30
CA ASN A 312 101.83 -18.83 72.05
C ASN A 312 102.96 -18.83 73.10
N LEU A 313 102.62 -18.98 74.38
CA LEU A 313 103.59 -19.08 75.47
C LEU A 313 104.57 -20.25 75.24
N LYS A 314 104.05 -21.43 74.88
CA LYS A 314 104.86 -22.63 74.60
C LYS A 314 105.80 -22.41 73.41
N THR A 315 105.32 -21.75 72.36
CA THR A 315 106.12 -21.44 71.17
C THR A 315 107.26 -20.48 71.49
N GLU A 316 106.98 -19.40 72.24
CA GLU A 316 107.98 -18.38 72.58
C GLU A 316 108.98 -18.86 73.65
N GLN A 317 108.57 -19.77 74.55
CA GLN A 317 109.47 -20.50 75.46
C GLN A 317 110.44 -21.41 74.69
N ALA A 318 109.97 -22.12 73.67
CA ALA A 318 110.82 -22.95 72.82
C ALA A 318 111.80 -22.09 71.99
N ALA A 319 111.37 -20.92 71.52
CA ALA A 319 112.25 -19.95 70.85
C ALA A 319 113.33 -19.42 71.79
N LEU A 320 112.97 -19.04 73.03
CA LEU A 320 113.93 -18.60 74.05
C LEU A 320 114.99 -19.66 74.36
N ALA A 321 114.59 -20.94 74.49
CA ALA A 321 115.52 -22.04 74.73
C ALA A 321 116.50 -22.27 73.56
N ARG A 322 116.04 -22.10 72.31
CA ARG A 322 116.90 -22.17 71.12
C ARG A 322 117.91 -21.02 71.06
N MET A 323 117.46 -19.79 71.34
CA MET A 323 118.33 -18.61 71.34
C MET A 323 119.44 -18.72 72.41
N GLN A 324 119.12 -19.30 73.57
CA GLN A 324 120.10 -19.57 74.64
C GLN A 324 121.15 -20.63 74.25
N GLN A 325 120.78 -21.65 73.46
CA GLN A 325 121.73 -22.66 72.97
C GLN A 325 122.61 -22.15 71.81
N ALA A 326 122.11 -21.21 71.00
CA ALA A 326 122.81 -20.69 69.82
C ALA A 326 123.87 -19.63 70.13
N GLY A 327 123.97 -19.14 71.37
CA GLY A 327 124.95 -18.12 71.76
C GLY A 327 124.63 -16.73 71.20
N GLU A 328 123.36 -16.40 70.98
CA GLU A 328 122.93 -15.07 70.59
C GLU A 328 123.25 -14.00 71.65
N ASN A 329 123.24 -12.73 71.25
CA ASN A 329 123.60 -11.63 72.15
C ASN A 329 122.60 -11.50 73.32
N ALA A 330 123.09 -11.05 74.47
CA ALA A 330 122.33 -10.98 75.73
C ALA A 330 121.10 -10.06 75.70
N GLU A 331 121.10 -9.01 74.88
CA GLU A 331 119.99 -8.08 74.70
C GLU A 331 118.82 -8.75 74.00
N THR A 332 119.08 -9.56 72.96
CA THR A 332 118.05 -10.29 72.21
C THR A 332 117.37 -11.37 73.07
N ILE A 333 118.15 -12.09 73.87
CA ILE A 333 117.63 -13.09 74.83
C ILE A 333 116.81 -12.40 75.95
N GLY A 334 117.23 -11.23 76.41
CA GLY A 334 116.50 -10.45 77.42
C GLY A 334 115.13 -9.97 76.94
N GLN A 335 115.04 -9.48 75.70
CA GLN A 335 113.77 -9.10 75.07
C GLN A 335 112.82 -10.29 74.92
N GLN A 336 113.35 -11.44 74.49
CA GLN A 336 112.55 -12.65 74.33
C GLN A 336 112.06 -13.21 75.68
N LYS A 337 112.85 -13.09 76.75
CA LYS A 337 112.45 -13.49 78.11
C LYS A 337 111.31 -12.62 78.67
N ASN A 338 111.36 -11.30 78.46
CA ASN A 338 110.27 -10.40 78.84
C ASN A 338 108.97 -10.71 78.09
N LYS A 339 109.08 -11.12 76.81
CA LYS A 339 107.92 -11.55 76.01
C LYS A 339 107.29 -12.82 76.59
N VAL A 340 108.10 -13.80 76.98
CA VAL A 340 107.64 -15.03 77.67
C VAL A 340 106.99 -14.71 79.03
N GLU A 341 107.58 -13.85 79.86
CA GLU A 341 106.98 -13.47 81.15
C GLU A 341 105.64 -12.73 80.99
N THR A 342 105.52 -11.90 79.96
CA THR A 342 104.26 -11.19 79.65
C THR A 342 103.16 -12.17 79.25
N LEU A 343 103.49 -13.15 78.39
CA LEU A 343 102.56 -14.21 77.98
C LEU A 343 102.17 -15.13 79.15
N LEU A 344 103.10 -15.38 80.08
CA LEU A 344 102.83 -16.19 81.28
C LEU A 344 101.80 -15.51 82.19
N ARG A 345 101.90 -14.18 82.39
CA ARG A 345 100.90 -13.40 83.12
C ARG A 345 99.54 -13.38 82.42
N ASP A 346 99.51 -13.26 81.10
CA ASP A 346 98.25 -13.29 80.32
C ASP A 346 97.53 -14.65 80.46
N VAL A 347 98.27 -15.77 80.40
CA VAL A 347 97.70 -17.11 80.65
C VAL A 347 97.10 -17.22 82.06
N GLU A 348 97.79 -16.68 83.07
CA GLU A 348 97.34 -16.77 84.46
C GLU A 348 96.12 -15.88 84.77
N GLU A 349 96.04 -14.68 84.17
CA GLU A 349 94.84 -13.84 84.22
C GLU A 349 93.65 -14.50 83.51
N LYS A 350 93.85 -15.11 82.34
CA LYS A 350 92.78 -15.80 81.61
C LYS A 350 92.28 -17.04 82.37
N LYS A 351 93.15 -17.77 83.07
CA LYS A 351 92.74 -18.88 83.96
C LYS A 351 91.86 -18.39 85.10
N LYS A 352 92.25 -17.31 85.79
CA LYS A 352 91.43 -16.71 86.86
C LYS A 352 90.07 -16.24 86.34
N LYS A 353 90.04 -15.62 85.15
CA LYS A 353 88.77 -15.18 84.52
C LYS A 353 87.89 -16.38 84.15
N LEU A 354 88.46 -17.48 83.68
CA LEU A 354 87.72 -18.70 83.34
C LEU A 354 87.10 -19.37 84.58
N ASP A 355 87.83 -19.44 85.69
CA ASP A 355 87.30 -19.98 86.95
C ASP A 355 86.15 -19.14 87.51
N GLN A 356 86.24 -17.81 87.38
CA GLN A 356 85.14 -16.92 87.74
C GLN A 356 83.89 -17.15 86.87
N LEU A 357 84.06 -17.24 85.54
CA LEU A 357 82.95 -17.48 84.61
C LEU A 357 82.31 -18.86 84.80
N ASN A 358 83.08 -19.88 85.17
CA ASN A 358 82.56 -21.22 85.49
C ASN A 358 81.62 -21.17 86.71
N LYS A 359 81.97 -20.38 87.74
CA LYS A 359 81.13 -20.20 88.93
C LYS A 359 79.86 -19.40 88.61
N GLU A 360 79.99 -18.34 87.81
CA GLU A 360 78.85 -17.51 87.40
C GLU A 360 77.86 -18.26 86.50
N LYS A 361 78.35 -19.14 85.61
CA LYS A 361 77.50 -19.95 84.73
C LYS A 361 76.56 -20.87 85.50
N VAL A 362 77.09 -21.63 86.46
CA VAL A 362 76.30 -22.56 87.28
C VAL A 362 75.18 -21.80 88.02
N GLU A 363 75.51 -20.65 88.61
CA GLU A 363 74.53 -19.84 89.34
C GLU A 363 73.41 -19.29 88.43
N LYS A 364 73.74 -18.87 87.21
CA LYS A 364 72.76 -18.29 86.27
C LYS A 364 71.89 -19.37 85.62
N GLU A 365 72.44 -20.54 85.31
CA GLU A 365 71.68 -21.68 84.77
C GLU A 365 70.67 -22.22 85.79
N GLU A 366 71.04 -22.35 87.06
CA GLU A 366 70.11 -22.77 88.13
C GLU A 366 68.93 -21.79 88.29
N LYS A 367 69.20 -20.48 88.21
CA LYS A 367 68.16 -19.44 88.28
C LYS A 367 67.23 -19.46 87.07
N ALA A 368 67.73 -19.77 85.88
CA ALA A 368 66.91 -19.87 84.67
C ALA A 368 65.96 -21.08 84.73
N VAL A 369 66.46 -22.26 85.15
CA VAL A 369 65.65 -23.47 85.28
C VAL A 369 64.54 -23.31 86.32
N ALA A 370 64.83 -22.67 87.46
CA ALA A 370 63.82 -22.39 88.48
C ALA A 370 62.71 -21.45 87.96
N ALA A 371 63.06 -20.44 87.16
CA ALA A 371 62.10 -19.50 86.59
C ALA A 371 61.21 -20.14 85.51
N GLU A 372 61.75 -21.05 84.69
CA GLU A 372 60.96 -21.79 83.69
C GLU A 372 59.90 -22.69 84.35
N LYS A 373 60.22 -23.33 85.48
CA LYS A 373 59.25 -24.12 86.24
C LYS A 373 58.10 -23.26 86.78
N ILE A 374 58.40 -22.07 87.31
CA ILE A 374 57.40 -21.13 87.82
C ILE A 374 56.47 -20.62 86.70
N PHE A 375 57.01 -20.40 85.49
CA PHE A 375 56.21 -20.07 84.32
C PHE A 375 55.28 -21.22 83.91
N ALA A 376 55.77 -22.44 83.84
CA ALA A 376 54.96 -23.61 83.45
C ALA A 376 53.74 -23.79 84.36
N GLU A 377 53.92 -23.68 85.68
CA GLU A 377 52.83 -23.77 86.67
C GLU A 377 51.83 -22.60 86.55
N ALA A 378 52.29 -21.40 86.20
CA ALA A 378 51.40 -20.26 85.98
C ALA A 378 50.60 -20.37 84.67
N ASN A 379 51.22 -20.92 83.62
CA ASN A 379 50.57 -21.12 82.33
C ASN A 379 49.47 -22.20 82.39
N GLU A 380 49.70 -23.27 83.14
CA GLU A 380 48.68 -24.31 83.38
C GLU A 380 47.45 -23.73 84.10
N LYS A 381 47.67 -22.86 85.10
CA LYS A 381 46.59 -22.15 85.81
C LYS A 381 45.84 -21.18 84.90
N ALA A 382 46.53 -20.47 84.00
CA ALA A 382 45.90 -19.59 83.02
C ALA A 382 45.04 -20.37 82.01
N GLN A 383 45.52 -21.54 81.57
CA GLN A 383 44.80 -22.40 80.64
C GLN A 383 43.54 -23.01 81.27
N ALA A 384 43.62 -23.46 82.52
CA ALA A 384 42.46 -23.95 83.27
C ALA A 384 41.37 -22.86 83.46
N ALA A 385 41.77 -21.62 83.79
CA ALA A 385 40.83 -20.51 83.96
C ALA A 385 40.11 -20.15 82.64
N ARG A 386 40.81 -20.17 81.50
CA ARG A 386 40.17 -19.96 80.19
C ARG A 386 39.20 -21.08 79.81
N LEU A 387 39.55 -22.33 80.11
CA LEU A 387 38.67 -23.48 79.84
C LEU A 387 37.39 -23.41 80.66
N ALA A 388 37.49 -22.94 81.92
CA ALA A 388 36.33 -22.72 82.79
C ALA A 388 35.43 -21.56 82.33
N ALA A 389 36.00 -20.50 81.73
CA ALA A 389 35.24 -19.37 81.21
C ALA A 389 34.60 -19.63 79.83
N ALA A 390 35.12 -20.58 79.05
CA ALA A 390 34.71 -20.81 77.66
C ALA A 390 33.19 -21.04 77.46
N PRO A 391 32.48 -21.86 78.28
CA PRO A 391 31.03 -22.03 78.13
C PRO A 391 30.24 -20.73 78.34
N ALA A 392 30.66 -19.89 79.30
CA ALA A 392 30.03 -18.61 79.58
C ALA A 392 30.28 -17.58 78.46
N VAL A 393 31.47 -17.59 77.85
CA VAL A 393 31.80 -16.77 76.68
C VAL A 393 30.91 -17.14 75.49
N THR A 394 30.74 -18.43 75.20
CA THR A 394 29.87 -18.91 74.12
C THR A 394 28.41 -18.57 74.38
N ALA A 395 27.93 -18.73 75.62
CA ALA A 395 26.56 -18.38 75.99
C ALA A 395 26.28 -16.88 75.80
N HIS A 396 27.20 -16.00 76.20
CA HIS A 396 27.08 -14.56 75.99
C HIS A 396 27.06 -14.18 74.51
N ALA A 397 27.99 -14.72 73.71
CA ALA A 397 28.06 -14.43 72.28
C ALA A 397 26.79 -14.85 71.52
N ASN A 398 26.20 -16.00 71.91
CA ASN A 398 24.93 -16.46 71.35
C ASN A 398 23.75 -15.56 71.75
N ALA A 399 23.68 -15.16 73.03
CA ALA A 399 22.64 -14.25 73.51
C ALA A 399 22.75 -12.85 72.88
N GLU A 400 23.97 -12.35 72.68
CA GLU A 400 24.24 -11.07 72.02
C GLU A 400 23.85 -11.11 70.54
N THR A 401 24.20 -12.18 69.83
CA THR A 401 23.80 -12.39 68.43
C THR A 401 22.28 -12.44 68.29
N ALA A 402 21.60 -13.22 69.15
CA ALA A 402 20.14 -13.35 69.13
C ALA A 402 19.43 -12.03 69.44
N TYR A 403 19.92 -11.26 70.42
CA TYR A 403 19.38 -9.93 70.75
C TYR A 403 19.55 -8.94 69.59
N ASN A 404 20.76 -8.84 69.03
CA ASN A 404 21.04 -7.91 67.93
C ASN A 404 20.22 -8.25 66.67
N GLN A 405 20.05 -9.54 66.37
CA GLN A 405 19.19 -10.01 65.29
C GLN A 405 17.73 -9.63 65.52
N ALA A 406 17.17 -9.87 66.72
CA ALA A 406 15.79 -9.53 67.04
C ALA A 406 15.53 -8.01 66.97
N VAL A 407 16.48 -7.18 67.43
CA VAL A 407 16.40 -5.71 67.33
C VAL A 407 16.38 -5.26 65.87
N ALA A 408 17.23 -5.84 65.02
CA ALA A 408 17.27 -5.52 63.59
C ALA A 408 15.97 -5.93 62.88
N GLU A 409 15.43 -7.12 63.20
CA GLU A 409 14.18 -7.62 62.66
C GLU A 409 12.98 -6.76 63.09
N ALA A 410 12.90 -6.35 64.36
CA ALA A 410 11.87 -5.45 64.87
C ALA A 410 11.91 -4.08 64.18
N LYS A 411 13.12 -3.50 64.03
CA LYS A 411 13.30 -2.23 63.32
C LYS A 411 12.88 -2.31 61.85
N ASN A 412 13.26 -3.38 61.16
CA ASN A 412 12.89 -3.60 59.76
C ASN A 412 11.37 -3.78 59.61
N ALA A 413 10.74 -4.58 60.47
CA ALA A 413 9.29 -4.78 60.47
C ALA A 413 8.52 -3.48 60.69
N ALA A 414 8.96 -2.63 61.63
CA ALA A 414 8.35 -1.33 61.88
C ALA A 414 8.50 -0.36 60.68
N GLN A 415 9.66 -0.34 60.04
CA GLN A 415 9.89 0.47 58.84
C GLN A 415 9.03 0.03 57.65
N LEU A 416 8.90 -1.29 57.42
CA LEU A 416 8.06 -1.85 56.36
C LEU A 416 6.56 -1.61 56.59
N LEU A 417 6.13 -1.55 57.85
CA LEU A 417 4.76 -1.20 58.23
C LEU A 417 4.48 0.28 57.93
N GLU A 418 5.34 1.18 58.40
CA GLU A 418 5.20 2.62 58.17
C GLU A 418 5.24 2.98 56.68
N ALA A 419 6.16 2.36 55.93
CA ALA A 419 6.22 2.52 54.48
C ALA A 419 4.93 2.02 53.79
N GLY A 420 4.36 0.90 54.25
CA GLY A 420 3.08 0.39 53.74
C GLY A 420 1.91 1.33 54.01
N LYS A 421 1.83 1.90 55.22
CA LYS A 421 0.81 2.90 55.60
C LYS A 421 0.87 4.13 54.70
N LYS A 422 2.07 4.69 54.52
CA LYS A 422 2.28 5.85 53.64
C LYS A 422 1.90 5.54 52.20
N ARG A 423 2.25 4.35 51.70
CA ARG A 423 1.90 3.94 50.34
C ARG A 423 0.38 3.82 50.16
N LEU A 424 -0.33 3.22 51.11
CA LEU A 424 -1.78 3.08 51.06
C LEU A 424 -2.48 4.46 50.98
N GLU A 425 -2.07 5.41 51.81
CA GLU A 425 -2.62 6.77 51.80
C GLU A 425 -2.30 7.51 50.48
N GLU A 426 -1.06 7.36 49.97
CA GLU A 426 -0.66 7.93 48.69
C GLU A 426 -1.52 7.39 47.53
N VAL A 427 -1.72 6.07 47.45
CA VAL A 427 -2.52 5.43 46.40
C VAL A 427 -3.98 5.87 46.48
N LYS A 428 -4.56 5.96 47.69
CA LYS A 428 -5.94 6.48 47.89
C LYS A 428 -6.08 7.92 47.37
N ARG A 429 -5.11 8.79 47.67
CA ARG A 429 -5.10 10.18 47.17
C ARG A 429 -5.02 10.24 45.65
N LEU A 430 -4.09 9.49 45.05
CA LEU A 430 -3.90 9.46 43.60
C LEU A 430 -5.14 8.91 42.88
N LYS A 431 -5.80 7.89 43.45
CA LYS A 431 -7.07 7.37 42.95
C LYS A 431 -8.15 8.47 42.93
N ALA A 432 -8.36 9.17 44.04
CA ALA A 432 -9.36 10.25 44.12
C ALA A 432 -9.09 11.39 43.12
N GLU A 433 -7.83 11.75 42.90
CA GLU A 433 -7.43 12.72 41.86
C GLU A 433 -7.74 12.22 40.45
N SER A 434 -7.51 10.93 40.17
CA SER A 434 -7.83 10.29 38.88
C SER A 434 -9.33 10.19 38.65
N GLU A 435 -10.13 9.84 39.68
CA GLU A 435 -11.60 9.84 39.61
C GLU A 435 -12.16 11.22 39.27
N LYS A 436 -11.60 12.28 39.86
CA LYS A 436 -11.97 13.66 39.52
C LYS A 436 -11.63 14.00 38.07
N LYS A 437 -10.42 13.66 37.61
CA LYS A 437 -10.03 13.86 36.20
C LYS A 437 -10.92 13.09 35.24
N LEU A 438 -11.29 11.86 35.58
CA LEU A 438 -12.21 11.05 34.80
C LEU A 438 -13.57 11.72 34.70
N ALA A 439 -14.12 12.24 35.80
CA ALA A 439 -15.39 12.97 35.78
C ALA A 439 -15.32 14.21 34.86
N ASP A 440 -14.25 15.00 34.94
CA ASP A 440 -14.04 16.18 34.09
C ASP A 440 -13.88 15.81 32.60
N LEU A 441 -13.22 14.69 32.30
CA LEU A 441 -13.08 14.16 30.94
C LEU A 441 -14.42 13.67 30.38
N MET A 442 -15.23 12.99 31.20
CA MET A 442 -16.54 12.45 30.78
C MET A 442 -17.52 13.56 30.38
N VAL A 443 -17.45 14.75 31.00
CA VAL A 443 -18.23 15.93 30.58
C VAL A 443 -17.92 16.35 29.14
N LYS A 444 -16.67 16.18 28.69
CA LYS A 444 -16.25 16.49 27.31
C LYS A 444 -16.47 15.32 26.35
N PHE A 445 -16.35 14.09 26.85
CA PHE A 445 -16.46 12.86 26.06
C PHE A 445 -17.82 12.73 25.36
N GLU A 446 -18.93 12.88 26.10
CA GLU A 446 -20.27 12.64 25.55
C GLU A 446 -20.63 13.59 24.39
N PRO A 447 -20.40 14.92 24.49
CA PRO A 447 -20.60 15.82 23.35
C PRO A 447 -19.72 15.48 22.14
N ILE A 448 -18.45 15.12 22.35
CA ILE A 448 -17.52 14.76 21.26
C ILE A 448 -17.96 13.46 20.59
N LYS A 449 -18.35 12.45 21.37
CA LYS A 449 -18.87 11.18 20.86
C LYS A 449 -20.12 11.39 20.01
N LYS A 450 -21.09 12.16 20.52
CA LYS A 450 -22.29 12.53 19.77
C LYS A 450 -21.95 13.24 18.47
N ALA A 451 -21.03 14.21 18.49
CA ALA A 451 -20.62 14.95 17.29
C ALA A 451 -19.90 14.05 16.27
N ALA A 452 -19.13 13.06 16.73
CA ALA A 452 -18.50 12.06 15.86
C ALA A 452 -19.52 11.12 15.22
N ASP A 453 -20.47 10.62 15.99
CA ASP A 453 -21.56 9.75 15.49
C ASP A 453 -22.43 10.49 14.46
N GLU A 454 -22.79 11.75 14.73
CA GLU A 454 -23.54 12.60 13.80
C GLU A 454 -22.76 12.88 12.51
N ALA A 455 -21.46 13.18 12.61
CA ALA A 455 -20.61 13.41 11.44
C ALA A 455 -20.42 12.14 10.59
N ALA A 456 -20.34 10.97 11.22
CA ALA A 456 -20.27 9.69 10.52
C ALA A 456 -21.58 9.39 9.77
N ALA A 457 -22.73 9.64 10.39
CA ALA A 457 -24.04 9.48 9.75
C ALA A 457 -24.22 10.45 8.56
N GLU A 458 -23.78 11.71 8.71
CA GLU A 458 -23.75 12.70 7.63
C GLU A 458 -22.89 12.24 6.45
N ALA A 459 -21.68 11.72 6.72
CA ALA A 459 -20.78 11.21 5.70
C ALA A 459 -21.36 9.99 4.95
N ALA A 460 -22.01 9.07 5.65
CA ALA A 460 -22.66 7.91 5.04
C ALA A 460 -23.83 8.32 4.11
N LYS A 461 -24.62 9.31 4.53
CA LYS A 461 -25.71 9.86 3.70
C LYS A 461 -25.16 10.55 2.45
N ALA A 462 -24.13 11.38 2.60
CA ALA A 462 -23.51 12.09 1.48
C ALA A 462 -22.85 11.13 0.48
N LEU A 463 -22.29 10.00 0.95
CA LEU A 463 -21.79 8.93 0.08
C LEU A 463 -22.91 8.34 -0.79
N SER A 464 -24.02 7.95 -0.17
CA SER A 464 -25.15 7.33 -0.87
C SER A 464 -25.78 8.28 -1.91
N GLU A 465 -25.89 9.57 -1.56
CA GLU A 465 -26.39 10.61 -2.48
C GLU A 465 -25.45 10.81 -3.68
N ALA A 466 -24.13 10.86 -3.45
CA ALA A 466 -23.15 11.00 -4.52
C ALA A 466 -23.19 9.81 -5.50
N GLU A 467 -23.26 8.58 -4.98
CA GLU A 467 -23.36 7.36 -5.81
C GLU A 467 -24.63 7.35 -6.66
N LEU A 468 -25.77 7.77 -6.09
CA LEU A 468 -27.04 7.85 -6.82
C LEU A 468 -27.00 8.88 -7.94
N LEU A 469 -26.47 10.08 -7.67
CA LEU A 469 -26.41 11.16 -8.65
C LEU A 469 -25.40 10.88 -9.76
N GLU A 470 -24.25 10.26 -9.43
CA GLU A 470 -23.28 9.78 -10.41
C GLU A 470 -23.91 8.73 -11.35
N LYS A 471 -24.60 7.74 -10.78
CA LYS A 471 -25.34 6.74 -11.57
C LYS A 471 -26.40 7.38 -12.46
N THR A 472 -27.11 8.39 -11.95
CA THR A 472 -28.15 9.11 -12.70
C THR A 472 -27.55 9.88 -13.86
N TYR A 473 -26.43 10.59 -13.64
CA TYR A 473 -25.67 11.28 -14.69
C TYR A 473 -25.21 10.29 -15.77
N PHE A 474 -24.58 9.19 -15.38
CA PHE A 474 -24.11 8.20 -16.36
C PHE A 474 -25.25 7.55 -17.12
N GLN A 475 -26.37 7.22 -16.46
CA GLN A 475 -27.53 6.66 -17.15
C GLN A 475 -28.13 7.66 -18.15
N ALA A 476 -28.31 8.91 -17.76
CA ALA A 476 -28.84 9.95 -18.64
C ALA A 476 -27.91 10.20 -19.84
N ALA A 477 -26.60 10.25 -19.60
CA ALA A 477 -25.61 10.37 -20.67
C ALA A 477 -25.67 9.14 -21.59
N PHE A 478 -25.67 7.93 -21.03
CA PHE A 478 -25.70 6.66 -21.75
C PHE A 478 -26.97 6.48 -22.61
N GLU A 479 -28.12 6.94 -22.12
CA GLU A 479 -29.36 6.93 -22.88
C GLU A 479 -29.39 7.97 -24.02
N SER A 480 -28.56 9.00 -23.92
CA SER A 480 -28.56 10.16 -24.81
C SER A 480 -27.49 10.13 -25.89
N ASP A 481 -26.31 9.58 -25.58
CA ASP A 481 -25.17 9.55 -26.49
C ASP A 481 -24.88 8.12 -26.93
N PRO A 482 -25.18 7.76 -28.19
CA PRO A 482 -24.97 6.39 -28.67
C PRO A 482 -23.50 5.96 -28.66
N ARG A 483 -22.52 6.88 -28.58
CA ARG A 483 -21.10 6.51 -28.47
C ARG A 483 -20.79 5.80 -27.15
N LEU A 484 -21.56 6.05 -26.11
CA LEU A 484 -21.32 5.45 -24.79
C LEU A 484 -21.64 3.94 -24.75
N PHE A 485 -22.32 3.40 -25.76
CA PHE A 485 -22.47 1.95 -25.96
C PHE A 485 -21.19 1.26 -26.43
N LYS A 486 -20.13 2.04 -26.73
CA LYS A 486 -18.80 1.53 -27.12
C LYS A 486 -18.83 0.63 -28.35
N GLU A 487 -19.66 0.99 -29.32
CA GLU A 487 -19.82 0.29 -30.59
C GLU A 487 -19.49 1.23 -31.75
N GLY A 488 -18.86 0.68 -32.79
CA GLY A 488 -18.55 1.39 -34.02
C GLY A 488 -17.06 1.53 -34.28
N LEU A 489 -16.73 1.61 -35.56
CA LEU A 489 -15.43 2.05 -36.05
C LEU A 489 -15.65 2.92 -37.29
N SER A 490 -15.23 4.18 -37.21
CA SER A 490 -15.32 5.14 -38.29
C SER A 490 -13.96 5.76 -38.59
N VAL A 491 -13.79 6.24 -39.82
CA VAL A 491 -12.67 7.05 -40.24
C VAL A 491 -13.17 8.34 -40.88
N GLU A 492 -12.57 9.46 -40.51
CA GLU A 492 -12.77 10.76 -41.15
C GLU A 492 -11.48 11.20 -41.83
N PHE A 493 -11.59 11.65 -43.08
CA PHE A 493 -10.50 12.22 -43.87
C PHE A 493 -10.67 13.73 -43.98
N ARG A 494 -9.59 14.47 -43.73
CA ARG A 494 -9.51 15.92 -43.87
C ARG A 494 -8.37 16.32 -44.78
N GLU A 495 -8.48 17.46 -45.44
CA GLU A 495 -7.33 18.08 -46.08
C GLU A 495 -6.36 18.53 -45.00
N TRP A 496 -5.10 18.10 -45.11
CA TRP A 496 -4.08 18.46 -44.15
C TRP A 496 -3.59 19.88 -44.40
N ALA A 497 -3.90 20.79 -43.48
CA ALA A 497 -3.47 22.19 -43.52
C ALA A 497 -2.30 22.48 -42.55
N GLY A 498 -1.72 21.45 -41.95
CA GLY A 498 -0.57 21.59 -41.05
C GLY A 498 0.77 21.56 -41.78
N ASP A 499 1.78 22.10 -41.12
CA ASP A 499 3.16 22.24 -41.63
C ASP A 499 4.15 21.31 -40.93
N LYS A 500 3.77 20.73 -39.78
CA LYS A 500 4.67 19.97 -38.91
C LYS A 500 4.08 18.64 -38.48
N LEU A 501 4.95 17.64 -38.40
CA LEU A 501 4.62 16.25 -38.09
C LEU A 501 5.52 15.69 -36.97
N GLY A 502 6.28 16.54 -36.27
CA GLY A 502 7.33 16.13 -35.34
C GLY A 502 6.82 15.67 -33.98
N SER A 503 5.58 16.00 -33.62
CA SER A 503 4.96 15.62 -32.35
C SER A 503 3.42 15.65 -32.42
N TRP A 504 2.76 15.04 -31.43
CA TRP A 504 1.29 15.09 -31.33
C TRP A 504 0.74 16.53 -31.18
N PRO A 505 1.30 17.42 -30.33
CA PRO A 505 0.83 18.81 -30.25
C PRO A 505 0.88 19.57 -31.58
N GLU A 506 1.95 19.39 -32.35
CA GLU A 506 2.07 19.98 -33.70
C GLU A 506 0.99 19.44 -34.64
N VAL A 507 0.72 18.13 -34.56
CA VAL A 507 -0.35 17.52 -35.35
C VAL A 507 -1.72 18.04 -34.95
N VAL A 508 -1.99 18.19 -33.65
CA VAL A 508 -3.23 18.80 -33.14
C VAL A 508 -3.41 20.22 -33.69
N ASP A 509 -2.36 21.03 -33.70
CA ASP A 509 -2.43 22.39 -34.26
C ASP A 509 -2.67 22.39 -35.77
N GLY A 510 -2.13 21.41 -36.51
CA GLY A 510 -2.47 21.21 -37.92
C GLY A 510 -3.92 20.72 -38.13
N LEU A 511 -4.42 19.83 -37.28
CA LEU A 511 -5.81 19.35 -37.33
C LEU A 511 -6.82 20.48 -37.08
N LYS A 512 -6.51 21.42 -36.16
CA LYS A 512 -7.34 22.62 -35.93
C LYS A 512 -7.47 23.51 -37.17
N LYS A 513 -6.43 23.57 -38.02
CA LYS A 513 -6.44 24.30 -39.31
C LYS A 513 -7.10 23.50 -40.43
N SER A 514 -7.21 22.18 -40.27
CA SER A 514 -7.73 21.25 -41.26
C SER A 514 -9.26 21.20 -41.17
N GLU A 515 -9.90 22.31 -41.54
CA GLU A 515 -11.36 22.48 -41.45
C GLU A 515 -12.11 21.74 -42.57
N ASN A 516 -11.43 21.48 -43.70
CA ASN A 516 -12.04 20.84 -44.85
C ASN A 516 -12.08 19.31 -44.68
N VAL A 517 -13.26 18.75 -44.44
CA VAL A 517 -13.53 17.30 -44.45
C VAL A 517 -13.66 16.84 -45.90
N ILE A 518 -12.83 15.88 -46.29
CA ILE A 518 -12.84 15.25 -47.63
C ILE A 518 -13.90 14.14 -47.69
N GLY A 519 -14.15 13.47 -46.57
CA GLY A 519 -15.15 12.42 -46.48
C GLY A 519 -14.95 11.53 -45.26
N ALA A 520 -15.92 10.68 -44.98
CA ALA A 520 -15.86 9.73 -43.88
C ALA A 520 -16.55 8.41 -44.21
N SER A 521 -16.13 7.33 -43.54
CA SER A 521 -16.69 5.99 -43.73
C SER A 521 -16.75 5.22 -42.43
N VAL A 522 -17.70 4.28 -42.35
CA VAL A 522 -17.63 3.15 -41.43
C VAL A 522 -16.62 2.16 -41.99
N VAL A 523 -15.73 1.64 -41.15
CA VAL A 523 -14.72 0.65 -41.55
C VAL A 523 -14.69 -0.52 -40.57
N GLY A 524 -14.43 -1.72 -41.08
CA GLY A 524 -14.35 -2.93 -40.26
C GLY A 524 -13.02 -3.09 -39.54
N GLU A 525 -11.97 -2.44 -40.04
CA GLU A 525 -10.59 -2.57 -39.59
C GLU A 525 -9.75 -1.39 -40.07
N ILE A 526 -8.51 -1.29 -39.58
CA ILE A 526 -7.53 -0.29 -40.04
C ILE A 526 -6.54 -1.00 -40.97
N LEU A 527 -6.97 -1.17 -42.22
CA LEU A 527 -6.20 -1.72 -43.31
C LEU A 527 -6.45 -0.88 -44.56
N GLN A 528 -5.75 0.26 -44.64
CA GLN A 528 -5.92 1.24 -45.71
C GLN A 528 -4.70 1.26 -46.63
N ASN A 529 -4.94 1.07 -47.93
CA ASN A 529 -3.89 1.18 -48.94
C ASN A 529 -3.72 2.58 -49.52
N THR A 530 -4.80 3.37 -49.59
CA THR A 530 -4.79 4.76 -50.09
C THR A 530 -6.01 5.52 -49.56
N ASN A 531 -6.03 6.85 -49.68
CA ASN A 531 -7.20 7.68 -49.35
C ASN A 531 -8.37 7.34 -50.29
N PRO A 532 -9.47 6.73 -49.80
CA PRO A 532 -10.58 6.30 -50.65
C PRO A 532 -11.38 7.47 -51.25
N PHE A 533 -11.32 8.64 -50.62
CA PHE A 533 -11.99 9.87 -51.05
C PHE A 533 -11.12 10.74 -51.95
N ARG A 534 -9.81 10.45 -52.03
CA ARG A 534 -8.86 11.21 -52.85
C ARG A 534 -7.81 10.33 -53.53
N ARG A 535 -8.27 9.32 -54.27
CA ARG A 535 -7.41 8.28 -54.86
C ARG A 535 -6.29 8.81 -55.78
N TYR A 536 -6.53 9.94 -56.46
CA TYR A 536 -5.58 10.55 -57.39
C TYR A 536 -4.57 11.49 -56.71
N ASN A 537 -4.76 11.82 -55.42
CA ASN A 537 -3.84 12.65 -54.66
C ASN A 537 -3.66 12.06 -53.25
N PRO A 538 -2.70 11.13 -53.08
CA PRO A 538 -2.47 10.41 -51.82
C PRO A 538 -1.73 11.23 -50.76
N ARG A 539 -1.64 12.56 -50.93
CA ARG A 539 -0.83 13.47 -50.09
C ARG A 539 -1.70 14.55 -49.46
N ASN A 540 -1.15 15.19 -48.44
CA ASN A 540 -1.76 16.31 -47.71
C ASN A 540 -3.18 15.97 -47.21
N PHE A 541 -3.28 14.88 -46.44
CA PHE A 541 -4.51 14.52 -45.77
C PHE A 541 -4.25 14.04 -44.34
N ALA A 542 -5.26 14.15 -43.49
CA ALA A 542 -5.29 13.51 -42.19
C ALA A 542 -6.47 12.51 -42.14
N ALA A 543 -6.22 11.31 -41.63
CA ALA A 543 -7.21 10.28 -41.38
C ALA A 543 -7.32 10.05 -39.87
N SER A 544 -8.51 10.23 -39.31
CA SER A 544 -8.79 10.02 -37.89
C SER A 544 -9.74 8.85 -37.74
N TYR A 545 -9.21 7.71 -37.29
CA TYR A 545 -9.95 6.52 -36.93
C TYR A 545 -10.42 6.61 -35.49
N ARG A 546 -11.68 6.23 -35.25
CA ARG A 546 -12.32 6.27 -33.94
C ARG A 546 -13.19 5.05 -33.75
N GLY A 547 -12.98 4.32 -32.66
CA GLY A 547 -13.80 3.16 -32.36
C GLY A 547 -13.44 2.50 -31.06
N TYR A 548 -13.75 1.21 -30.98
CA TYR A 548 -13.61 0.43 -29.74
C TYR A 548 -12.98 -0.93 -30.01
N LEU A 549 -11.98 -1.30 -29.23
CA LEU A 549 -11.32 -2.60 -29.24
C LEU A 549 -11.92 -3.49 -28.16
N LYS A 550 -12.34 -4.69 -28.53
CA LYS A 550 -12.75 -5.78 -27.63
C LYS A 550 -11.54 -6.67 -27.36
N ILE A 551 -11.07 -6.65 -26.12
CA ILE A 551 -9.98 -7.49 -25.64
C ILE A 551 -10.58 -8.68 -24.90
N ASP A 552 -10.38 -9.88 -25.44
CA ASP A 552 -10.87 -11.12 -24.81
C ASP A 552 -9.88 -11.69 -23.80
N GLN A 553 -8.57 -11.58 -24.07
CA GLN A 553 -7.50 -12.04 -23.19
C GLN A 553 -6.77 -10.85 -22.56
N PRO A 554 -6.75 -10.70 -21.23
CA PRO A 554 -5.97 -9.66 -20.57
C PRO A 554 -4.47 -9.94 -20.69
N GLY A 555 -3.64 -8.90 -20.71
CA GLY A 555 -2.19 -9.03 -20.80
C GLY A 555 -1.50 -7.85 -21.47
N ILE A 556 -0.19 -8.01 -21.73
CA ILE A 556 0.61 -7.03 -22.46
C ILE A 556 0.39 -7.24 -23.96
N TYR A 557 -0.08 -6.18 -24.62
CA TYR A 557 -0.18 -6.09 -26.07
C TYR A 557 0.86 -5.08 -26.57
N SER A 558 1.49 -5.37 -27.70
CA SER A 558 2.28 -4.39 -28.43
C SER A 558 1.50 -3.90 -29.64
N PHE A 559 1.38 -2.60 -29.87
CA PHE A 559 0.72 -2.04 -31.05
C PHE A 559 1.71 -1.34 -31.96
N PHE A 560 1.51 -1.47 -33.27
CA PHE A 560 2.27 -0.77 -34.29
C PHE A 560 1.33 -0.23 -35.37
N VAL A 561 1.29 1.10 -35.53
CA VAL A 561 0.59 1.73 -36.64
C VAL A 561 1.60 1.97 -37.76
N ASN A 562 1.48 1.17 -38.81
CA ASN A 562 2.34 1.22 -39.97
C ASN A 562 1.68 2.04 -41.07
N GLY A 563 2.05 3.32 -41.17
CA GLY A 563 1.56 4.21 -42.21
C GLY A 563 2.63 5.14 -42.79
N ASP A 564 2.25 5.82 -43.87
CA ASP A 564 3.03 6.90 -44.47
C ASP A 564 3.09 8.10 -43.51
N ASP A 565 4.24 8.79 -43.46
CA ASP A 565 4.47 9.96 -42.62
C ASP A 565 4.20 9.73 -41.12
N ALA A 566 3.20 10.38 -40.51
CA ALA A 566 3.04 10.39 -39.06
C ALA A 566 1.79 9.66 -38.61
N ALA A 567 1.89 8.90 -37.51
CA ALA A 567 0.77 8.17 -36.92
C ALA A 567 0.82 8.19 -35.39
N PHE A 568 -0.35 8.33 -34.77
CA PHE A 568 -0.51 8.36 -33.32
C PHE A 568 -1.68 7.47 -32.93
N LEU A 569 -1.47 6.57 -31.96
CA LEU A 569 -2.50 5.68 -31.42
C LEU A 569 -2.77 6.04 -29.97
N PHE A 570 -4.05 6.22 -29.66
CA PHE A 570 -4.56 6.38 -28.32
C PHE A 570 -5.42 5.19 -27.94
N ILE A 571 -5.27 4.68 -26.73
CA ILE A 571 -6.15 3.65 -26.14
C ILE A 571 -6.54 4.12 -24.74
N ASN A 572 -7.84 4.10 -24.43
CA ASN A 572 -8.38 4.68 -23.19
C ASN A 572 -7.97 6.16 -22.97
N GLY A 573 -7.73 6.91 -24.06
CA GLY A 573 -7.28 8.31 -24.02
C GLY A 573 -5.78 8.51 -23.78
N TYR A 574 -5.02 7.44 -23.51
CA TYR A 574 -3.56 7.51 -23.35
C TYR A 574 -2.87 7.37 -24.71
N LEU A 575 -1.88 8.20 -24.99
CA LEU A 575 -1.02 8.06 -26.17
C LEU A 575 -0.13 6.81 -25.98
N VAL A 576 -0.44 5.73 -26.71
CA VAL A 576 0.25 4.44 -26.61
C VAL A 576 1.41 4.37 -27.58
N TYR A 577 1.18 4.75 -28.83
CA TYR A 577 2.16 4.65 -29.90
C TYR A 577 2.23 5.96 -30.68
N SER A 578 3.44 6.37 -31.05
CA SER A 578 3.68 7.52 -31.91
C SER A 578 4.81 7.24 -32.89
N ARG A 579 4.61 7.60 -34.14
CA ARG A 579 5.64 7.65 -35.18
C ARG A 579 5.55 9.02 -35.84
N THR A 580 6.58 9.84 -35.69
CA THR A 580 6.58 11.25 -36.11
C THR A 580 7.45 11.46 -37.34
N GLY A 581 7.18 12.54 -38.09
CA GLY A 581 7.93 12.92 -39.29
C GLY A 581 7.54 12.15 -40.55
N SER A 582 8.34 12.30 -41.61
CA SER A 582 8.08 11.71 -42.92
C SER A 582 8.56 10.26 -43.02
N ASN A 583 7.83 9.33 -42.41
CA ASN A 583 8.14 7.91 -42.45
C ASN A 583 7.64 7.22 -43.73
N LYS A 584 8.35 6.16 -44.14
CA LYS A 584 7.83 5.18 -45.09
C LYS A 584 7.23 3.98 -44.33
N PRO A 585 6.12 3.39 -44.81
CA PRO A 585 5.61 2.14 -44.29
C PRO A 585 6.66 1.04 -44.40
N ILE A 586 6.77 0.24 -43.35
CA ILE A 586 7.65 -0.94 -43.35
C ILE A 586 6.98 -2.01 -44.20
N ARG A 587 7.71 -2.54 -45.18
CA ARG A 587 7.27 -3.62 -46.07
C ARG A 587 8.08 -4.89 -45.79
N GLY A 588 7.46 -6.05 -45.96
CA GLY A 588 8.10 -7.34 -45.69
C GLY A 588 8.09 -7.73 -44.21
N LYS A 589 9.20 -8.28 -43.69
CA LYS A 589 9.29 -8.76 -42.31
C LYS A 589 9.34 -7.58 -41.34
N VAL A 590 8.28 -7.38 -40.56
CA VAL A 590 8.21 -6.36 -39.52
C VAL A 590 9.03 -6.81 -38.28
N PRO A 591 10.01 -6.03 -37.80
CA PRO A 591 10.79 -6.39 -36.61
C PRO A 591 9.94 -6.47 -35.33
N ILE A 592 10.11 -7.49 -34.49
CA ILE A 592 9.24 -7.75 -33.32
C ILE A 592 9.63 -6.91 -32.08
N TYR A 593 10.80 -6.26 -32.07
CA TYR A 593 11.31 -5.53 -30.89
C TYR A 593 11.85 -4.12 -31.17
N SER A 594 11.87 -3.67 -32.42
CA SER A 594 12.38 -2.35 -32.79
C SER A 594 11.28 -1.39 -33.26
N VAL A 595 10.03 -1.84 -33.29
CA VAL A 595 8.86 -1.04 -33.64
C VAL A 595 7.70 -1.39 -32.70
N GLY A 596 6.73 -0.49 -32.65
CA GLY A 596 5.55 -0.62 -31.80
C GLY A 596 5.78 -0.11 -30.38
N ALA A 597 4.74 -0.19 -29.57
CA ALA A 597 4.75 0.18 -28.15
C ALA A 597 3.83 -0.72 -27.35
N ASP A 598 4.23 -1.02 -26.11
CA ASP A 598 3.53 -1.94 -25.22
C ASP A 598 2.49 -1.22 -24.37
N ILE A 599 1.37 -1.90 -24.11
CA ILE A 599 0.35 -1.50 -23.15
C ILE A 599 -0.26 -2.73 -22.48
N GLN A 600 -0.48 -2.64 -21.18
CA GLN A 600 -1.27 -3.62 -20.44
C GLN A 600 -2.76 -3.35 -20.67
N LEU A 601 -3.51 -4.35 -21.13
CA LEU A 601 -4.96 -4.27 -21.32
C LEU A 601 -5.66 -5.34 -20.49
N GLU A 602 -6.81 -4.96 -19.94
CA GLU A 602 -7.74 -5.88 -19.27
C GLU A 602 -8.70 -6.48 -20.30
N ALA A 603 -9.39 -7.55 -19.91
CA ALA A 603 -10.50 -8.05 -20.72
C ALA A 603 -11.65 -7.02 -20.71
N GLY A 604 -12.19 -6.68 -21.88
CA GLY A 604 -13.26 -5.70 -21.99
C GLY A 604 -13.21 -4.85 -23.26
N ILE A 605 -14.00 -3.78 -23.27
CA ILE A 605 -14.11 -2.86 -24.41
C ILE A 605 -13.41 -1.54 -24.10
N HIS A 606 -12.40 -1.24 -24.90
CA HIS A 606 -11.52 -0.08 -24.77
C HIS A 606 -11.72 0.90 -25.93
N PRO A 607 -12.04 2.18 -25.69
CA PRO A 607 -12.02 3.19 -26.74
C PRO A 607 -10.60 3.35 -27.29
N PHE A 608 -10.48 3.57 -28.60
CA PHE A 608 -9.21 3.86 -29.24
C PHE A 608 -9.36 4.89 -30.36
N GLU A 609 -8.25 5.56 -30.66
CA GLU A 609 -8.15 6.51 -31.76
C GLU A 609 -6.83 6.32 -32.51
N VAL A 610 -6.85 6.37 -33.84
CA VAL A 610 -5.64 6.48 -34.65
C VAL A 610 -5.71 7.75 -35.47
N HIS A 611 -4.72 8.61 -35.31
CA HIS A 611 -4.54 9.79 -36.14
C HIS A 611 -3.35 9.57 -37.06
N HIS A 612 -3.64 9.39 -38.34
CA HIS A 612 -2.67 9.24 -39.41
C HIS A 612 -2.63 10.52 -40.23
N VAL A 613 -1.45 11.08 -40.44
CA VAL A 613 -1.27 12.33 -41.16
C VAL A 613 -0.21 12.13 -42.23
N VAL A 614 -0.61 12.43 -43.46
CA VAL A 614 0.24 12.39 -44.65
C VAL A 614 0.47 13.80 -45.13
N GLY A 615 1.72 14.24 -45.09
CA GLY A 615 2.18 15.51 -45.63
C GLY A 615 2.38 15.44 -47.13
N ASN A 616 3.32 16.24 -47.63
CA ASN A 616 3.60 16.36 -49.06
C ASN A 616 4.73 15.44 -49.56
N THR A 617 5.04 14.35 -48.84
CA THR A 617 6.10 13.41 -49.19
C THR A 617 5.84 12.78 -50.57
N PRO A 618 6.73 12.93 -51.58
CA PRO A 618 6.47 12.49 -52.95
C PRO A 618 6.13 11.01 -53.13
N ASP A 619 6.73 10.15 -52.31
CA ASP A 619 6.54 8.69 -52.37
C ASP A 619 5.34 8.18 -51.55
N ALA A 620 4.60 9.07 -50.88
CA ALA A 620 3.49 8.67 -50.02
C ALA A 620 2.32 8.12 -50.85
N SER A 621 1.80 6.98 -50.41
CA SER A 621 0.66 6.28 -51.02
C SER A 621 -0.65 6.47 -50.25
N GLY A 622 -0.55 6.97 -49.01
CA GLY A 622 -1.66 7.07 -48.07
C GLY A 622 -1.93 5.74 -47.36
N LEU A 623 -0.91 4.87 -47.24
CA LEU A 623 -1.05 3.58 -46.58
C LEU A 623 -1.12 3.79 -45.06
N CYS A 624 -2.02 3.07 -44.40
CA CYS A 624 -2.12 3.00 -42.95
C CYS A 624 -2.68 1.64 -42.52
N THR A 625 -1.94 0.94 -41.67
CA THR A 625 -2.37 -0.35 -41.13
C THR A 625 -2.12 -0.41 -39.64
N MET A 626 -3.02 -1.05 -38.89
CA MET A 626 -2.81 -1.30 -37.46
C MET A 626 -2.47 -2.77 -37.23
N MET A 627 -1.33 -2.99 -36.58
CA MET A 627 -0.82 -4.31 -36.24
C MET A 627 -0.69 -4.44 -34.72
N TRP A 628 -0.75 -5.67 -34.24
CA TRP A 628 -0.51 -5.99 -32.83
C TRP A 628 0.34 -7.25 -32.61
N LEU A 629 0.91 -7.36 -31.42
CA LEU A 629 1.34 -8.60 -30.79
C LEU A 629 0.40 -8.84 -29.62
N THR A 630 -0.33 -9.95 -29.64
CA THR A 630 -1.14 -10.37 -28.49
C THR A 630 -0.25 -11.02 -27.41
N PRO A 631 -0.75 -11.19 -26.16
CA PRO A 631 0.02 -11.81 -25.10
C PRO A 631 0.60 -13.17 -25.51
N GLY A 632 1.94 -13.28 -25.54
CA GLY A 632 2.66 -14.50 -25.91
C GLY A 632 2.85 -14.74 -27.41
N ALA A 633 2.32 -13.87 -28.28
CA ALA A 633 2.54 -13.97 -29.73
C ALA A 633 4.01 -13.68 -30.10
N LYS A 634 4.48 -14.32 -31.18
CA LYS A 634 5.85 -14.19 -31.70
C LYS A 634 5.90 -13.59 -33.10
N GLN A 635 4.80 -13.03 -33.59
CA GLN A 635 4.69 -12.44 -34.91
C GLN A 635 3.65 -11.33 -34.90
N TRP A 636 3.94 -10.23 -35.60
CA TRP A 636 2.97 -9.17 -35.82
C TRP A 636 1.81 -9.68 -36.67
N GLU A 637 0.60 -9.36 -36.26
CA GLU A 637 -0.62 -9.65 -37.01
C GLU A 637 -1.40 -8.35 -37.22
N PHE A 638 -2.14 -8.23 -38.32
CA PHE A 638 -3.12 -7.16 -38.44
C PHE A 638 -4.18 -7.33 -37.35
N VAL A 639 -4.61 -6.22 -36.76
CA VAL A 639 -5.70 -6.27 -35.79
C VAL A 639 -6.96 -6.72 -36.54
N PRO A 640 -7.53 -7.90 -36.23
CA PRO A 640 -8.58 -8.48 -37.05
C PRO A 640 -9.90 -7.73 -36.86
N ARG A 641 -10.73 -7.68 -37.91
CA ARG A 641 -12.03 -6.98 -37.88
C ARG A 641 -12.93 -7.38 -36.70
N THR A 642 -12.80 -8.62 -36.23
CA THR A 642 -13.61 -9.21 -35.14
C THR A 642 -13.29 -8.63 -33.76
N VAL A 643 -12.11 -8.01 -33.60
CA VAL A 643 -11.68 -7.36 -32.35
C VAL A 643 -12.25 -5.96 -32.24
N PHE A 644 -12.56 -5.29 -33.35
CA PHE A 644 -13.26 -4.03 -33.28
C PHE A 644 -14.72 -4.27 -32.90
N ASN A 645 -15.20 -3.64 -31.82
CA ASN A 645 -16.58 -3.78 -31.40
C ASN A 645 -17.49 -3.00 -32.37
N GLN A 646 -17.90 -3.65 -33.45
CA GLN A 646 -18.67 -3.04 -34.53
C GLN A 646 -20.06 -2.59 -34.05
N ALA A 647 -20.52 -1.46 -34.56
CA ALA A 647 -21.94 -1.09 -34.56
C ALA A 647 -22.64 -1.80 -35.73
N LEU A 648 -23.97 -1.80 -35.72
CA LEU A 648 -24.74 -2.24 -36.88
C LEU A 648 -24.58 -1.26 -38.05
N THR A 649 -24.75 -1.76 -39.26
CA THR A 649 -24.78 -0.97 -40.49
C THR A 649 -26.22 -0.76 -40.92
N ALA A 650 -26.57 0.49 -41.19
CA ALA A 650 -27.85 0.87 -41.75
C ALA A 650 -27.66 1.62 -43.07
N ILE A 651 -28.57 1.41 -44.03
CA ILE A 651 -28.53 2.03 -45.35
C ILE A 651 -29.85 2.75 -45.64
N PRO A 652 -29.82 3.90 -46.35
CA PRO A 652 -31.02 4.45 -46.95
C PRO A 652 -31.61 3.48 -47.98
N THR A 653 -32.92 3.24 -47.91
CA THR A 653 -33.65 2.37 -48.85
C THR A 653 -34.69 3.13 -49.67
N TRP A 654 -35.13 4.29 -49.19
CA TRP A 654 -36.13 5.14 -49.84
C TRP A 654 -35.94 6.60 -49.45
N ILE A 655 -36.33 7.53 -50.33
CA ILE A 655 -36.30 8.98 -50.06
C ILE A 655 -37.57 9.67 -50.58
N GLU A 656 -38.04 10.67 -49.85
CA GLU A 656 -39.15 11.53 -50.29
C GLU A 656 -38.99 12.98 -49.85
N ALA A 657 -39.58 13.88 -50.63
CA ALA A 657 -39.72 15.30 -50.30
C ALA A 657 -41.09 15.58 -49.67
N PHE A 658 -41.15 16.57 -48.78
CA PHE A 658 -42.37 17.06 -48.16
C PHE A 658 -43.41 17.52 -49.19
N ASP A 659 -42.96 18.11 -50.31
CA ASP A 659 -43.83 18.58 -51.39
C ASP A 659 -44.19 17.49 -52.42
N GLY A 660 -43.73 16.24 -52.18
CA GLY A 660 -43.97 15.09 -53.04
C GLY A 660 -43.20 15.11 -54.36
N LYS A 661 -42.33 16.10 -54.60
CA LYS A 661 -41.50 16.12 -55.81
C LYS A 661 -40.37 15.10 -55.74
N PRO A 662 -39.85 14.67 -56.91
CA PRO A 662 -38.67 13.81 -56.94
C PRO A 662 -37.49 14.45 -56.23
N VAL A 663 -36.78 13.66 -55.43
CA VAL A 663 -35.54 14.08 -54.79
C VAL A 663 -34.37 13.57 -55.60
N ALA A 664 -33.52 14.48 -56.04
CA ALA A 664 -32.37 14.19 -56.87
C ALA A 664 -31.20 13.64 -56.03
N VAL A 665 -31.30 12.38 -55.60
CA VAL A 665 -30.20 11.64 -54.96
C VAL A 665 -29.84 10.42 -55.78
N PHE A 666 -28.54 10.17 -55.93
CA PHE A 666 -28.02 8.93 -56.47
C PHE A 666 -26.92 8.38 -55.56
N HIS A 667 -26.85 7.05 -55.49
CA HIS A 667 -25.64 6.37 -55.07
C HIS A 667 -24.68 6.36 -56.26
N TYR A 668 -23.39 6.58 -56.00
CA TYR A 668 -22.38 6.42 -57.03
C TYR A 668 -21.26 5.50 -56.53
N GLY A 669 -20.60 4.84 -57.47
CA GLY A 669 -19.44 4.01 -57.18
C GLY A 669 -18.59 3.84 -58.42
N VAL A 670 -17.30 3.60 -58.22
CA VAL A 670 -16.40 3.18 -59.29
C VAL A 670 -16.57 1.66 -59.45
N ALA A 671 -17.15 1.24 -60.56
CA ALA A 671 -17.33 -0.16 -60.91
C ALA A 671 -16.03 -0.78 -61.42
N ASP A 672 -15.23 -0.01 -62.17
CA ASP A 672 -13.95 -0.45 -62.72
C ASP A 672 -13.01 0.73 -62.97
N ALA A 673 -11.71 0.46 -63.12
CA ALA A 673 -10.71 1.44 -63.49
C ALA A 673 -9.71 0.85 -64.50
N LEU A 674 -9.45 1.58 -65.57
CA LEU A 674 -8.44 1.26 -66.57
C LEU A 674 -7.34 2.31 -66.52
N SER A 675 -6.11 1.88 -66.23
CA SER A 675 -4.92 2.74 -66.28
C SER A 675 -4.02 2.32 -67.44
N SER A 676 -3.73 3.27 -68.35
CA SER A 676 -2.78 3.09 -69.47
C SER A 676 -2.09 4.42 -69.78
N ASP A 677 -0.77 4.40 -69.97
CA ASP A 677 0.06 5.56 -70.39
C ASP A 677 -0.20 6.85 -69.59
N GLY A 678 -0.34 6.74 -68.28
CA GLY A 678 -0.57 7.90 -67.39
C GLY A 678 -2.00 8.44 -67.42
N ILE A 679 -2.89 7.86 -68.22
CA ILE A 679 -4.33 8.14 -68.20
C ILE A 679 -5.02 7.06 -67.34
N THR A 680 -5.88 7.50 -66.42
CA THR A 680 -6.76 6.59 -65.67
C THR A 680 -8.21 6.91 -66.01
N LEU A 681 -8.90 5.95 -66.63
CA LEU A 681 -10.32 5.98 -66.90
C LEU A 681 -11.06 5.26 -65.77
N TYR A 682 -12.15 5.85 -65.29
CA TYR A 682 -13.01 5.24 -64.27
C TYR A 682 -14.37 4.93 -64.87
N LEU A 683 -14.81 3.68 -64.75
CA LEU A 683 -16.19 3.33 -65.01
C LEU A 683 -16.99 3.64 -63.75
N CYS A 684 -17.72 4.74 -63.76
CA CYS A 684 -18.60 5.14 -62.66
C CYS A 684 -20.02 4.63 -62.89
N ARG A 685 -20.58 3.94 -61.89
CA ARG A 685 -21.99 3.59 -61.83
C ARG A 685 -22.70 4.63 -60.99
N PHE A 686 -23.81 5.15 -61.53
CA PHE A 686 -24.75 6.00 -60.82
C PHE A 686 -26.08 5.26 -60.73
N GLU A 687 -26.66 5.21 -59.53
CA GLU A 687 -27.92 4.55 -59.24
C GLU A 687 -28.81 5.51 -58.49
N ALA A 688 -29.94 5.91 -59.10
CA ALA A 688 -30.90 6.76 -58.44
C ALA A 688 -31.40 6.09 -57.15
N GLN A 689 -31.31 6.80 -56.03
CA GLN A 689 -31.97 6.36 -54.80
C GLN A 689 -33.46 6.61 -55.00
N ALA A 690 -34.27 5.55 -54.92
CA ALA A 690 -35.65 5.54 -55.38
C ALA A 690 -36.45 6.73 -54.83
N SER A 691 -36.95 7.57 -55.75
CA SER A 691 -37.84 8.69 -55.48
C SER A 691 -39.17 8.42 -56.18
N SER A 692 -40.16 7.92 -55.45
CA SER A 692 -41.55 7.71 -55.91
C SER A 692 -41.74 6.71 -57.08
N PRO A 693 -42.83 5.89 -57.06
CA PRO A 693 -43.20 5.03 -58.21
C PRO A 693 -43.52 5.81 -59.50
N GLN A 694 -43.57 7.14 -59.42
CA GLN A 694 -43.86 8.04 -60.55
C GLN A 694 -42.59 8.45 -61.34
N PHE A 695 -41.40 8.05 -60.89
CA PHE A 695 -40.14 8.36 -61.56
C PHE A 695 -39.85 7.39 -62.71
N ASN A 696 -40.66 7.46 -63.77
CA ASN A 696 -40.33 6.86 -65.06
C ASN A 696 -39.74 7.94 -65.97
N GLY A 697 -38.46 7.83 -66.32
CA GLY A 697 -37.84 8.61 -67.40
C GLY A 697 -37.00 9.83 -67.01
N GLY A 698 -36.56 9.95 -65.76
CA GLY A 698 -35.58 10.98 -65.38
C GLY A 698 -34.25 10.80 -66.13
N LYS A 699 -33.70 11.88 -66.69
CA LYS A 699 -32.36 11.93 -67.26
C LYS A 699 -31.48 12.83 -66.40
N TRP A 700 -30.31 12.33 -66.03
CA TRP A 700 -29.28 13.12 -65.38
C TRP A 700 -28.42 13.77 -66.45
N ASN A 701 -28.22 15.07 -66.34
CA ASN A 701 -27.26 15.81 -67.13
C ASN A 701 -26.20 16.34 -66.16
N PHE A 702 -24.98 15.82 -66.26
CA PHE A 702 -23.86 16.22 -65.40
C PHE A 702 -23.11 17.45 -65.95
N GLY A 703 -23.60 18.03 -67.05
CA GLY A 703 -23.03 19.21 -67.68
C GLY A 703 -21.82 18.92 -68.56
N ASP A 704 -21.55 17.64 -68.84
CA ASP A 704 -20.45 17.13 -69.67
C ASP A 704 -20.84 16.93 -71.15
#